data_AF-A0AAW0UT23-F1
#
_entry.id   AF-A0AAW0UT23-F1
#
_cell.length_a   1.000
_cell.length_b   1.000
_cell.length_c   1.000
_cell.angle_alpha   90.00
_cell.angle_beta   90.00
_cell.angle_gamma   90.00
#
_symmetry.space_group_name_H-M   'P 1'
#
loop_
_entity.id
_entity.type
_entity.pdbx_description
1 polymer ?
#
loop_
_entity_poly.entity_id
_entity_poly.type
_entity_poly.pdbx_seq_one_letter_code
_entity_poly.pdbx_strand_id
1 'polypeptide(L)'
;MKRKQGDCDCEETVKRLTSAGTLLPDKHLCQPQQVRAVEFQTAGETSPLLEVPPGVSAVETVTVSTSVAVTGARDSCILGRTVPYTLPGSHTSAFPSVSAPKSAGIKTDTHETIQESLTERQQRLSKRFDALIRAKIIELVTVRGFKKTICPSEVARALSPKAWRDLMPSVRKLEDQLDLDLQEKMMESNVGIGRRVECDGHRGTIHWIGELPPAQGTWYGIDWDDASRGRHDGSHNNIKYFQTRYPTSGSFVRPAKVNTGITFEKAIRGRYQDDATVESENCSLVPDKAATSQPWVPCPPSPPMTVIGASSSFSSAVMEQLQREINARFVEVVGMDKVGRKQSILEELGTAGLTGWMIWGTDEADLMTILPRLHSVDVSNSLLSSWIAVADIARQLPRLRFLNVSGNMLCIPDHPEELKKSLNHVVHLVLNNMLVYSWMDLLTCCTMFPELRNLQVAFNKLDVLGPIPCGVFDCLEELDIGENPISSWEEICHLGSLPRLESLNANSCCLKRITFPSTSATDKTPLFPHLERLMLANNPLDTWECTGELNKLSKMEYLVISYNVKTSRYFQEFTFARISKLKVLNRTELSPKEKRDCELFYLKTFSSEYYKNGGKEDQNSNSLSQEFIEKHPTYLRLIKAHGAPLDDTDFKTQKSQKLKDLKVELKIIILSEPQREETFKFFLLTTKVAKVKMMLKRHLKINPSTNLKLSYCSTKLM
;
A
#
# COMPACT_ATOMS: atom_id res chain seq x y z
N MET A 1 -38.57 -47.22 51.40
CA MET A 1 -37.78 -48.39 51.85
C MET A 1 -36.28 -48.11 51.65
N LYS A 2 -35.39 -49.03 52.10
CA LYS A 2 -33.91 -49.11 51.94
C LYS A 2 -33.22 -48.25 50.85
N ARG A 3 -31.97 -47.76 50.98
CA ARG A 3 -31.06 -47.44 52.13
C ARG A 3 -29.68 -46.94 51.57
N LYS A 4 -29.05 -45.92 52.21
CA LYS A 4 -27.58 -45.63 52.43
C LYS A 4 -26.54 -45.87 51.29
N GLN A 5 -25.43 -45.11 51.12
CA GLN A 5 -24.78 -43.95 51.80
C GLN A 5 -23.81 -43.29 50.76
N GLY A 6 -23.15 -42.13 50.92
CA GLY A 6 -23.18 -41.07 51.94
C GLY A 6 -21.87 -40.92 52.76
N ASP A 7 -21.52 -39.66 53.10
CA ASP A 7 -20.46 -39.17 54.02
C ASP A 7 -19.02 -39.15 53.43
N CYS A 8 -18.11 -38.16 53.61
CA CYS A 8 -17.99 -36.89 54.40
C CYS A 8 -17.37 -35.76 53.50
N ASP A 9 -17.46 -34.43 53.72
CA ASP A 9 -17.20 -33.54 54.91
C ASP A 9 -15.69 -33.39 55.28
N CYS A 10 -15.11 -32.23 55.65
CA CYS A 10 -15.58 -30.82 55.72
C CYS A 10 -14.42 -29.79 55.95
N GLU A 11 -14.75 -28.48 55.94
CA GLU A 11 -14.11 -27.32 56.66
C GLU A 11 -12.62 -26.93 56.40
N GLU A 12 -12.09 -25.75 56.78
CA GLU A 12 -12.56 -24.45 57.35
C GLU A 12 -11.85 -23.29 56.55
N THR A 13 -11.89 -21.95 56.75
CA THR A 13 -12.30 -20.96 57.77
C THR A 13 -12.77 -19.66 57.06
N VAL A 14 -13.59 -18.80 57.69
CA VAL A 14 -13.79 -17.38 57.25
C VAL A 14 -13.64 -16.36 58.39
N LYS A 15 -12.71 -15.40 58.25
CA LYS A 15 -12.60 -14.14 59.02
C LYS A 15 -12.03 -13.05 58.07
N ARG A 16 -12.62 -11.89 57.71
CA ARG A 16 -13.65 -10.96 58.25
C ARG A 16 -13.05 -9.77 59.04
N LEU A 17 -13.63 -8.56 58.81
CA LEU A 17 -13.29 -7.21 59.34
C LEU A 17 -12.09 -6.52 58.64
N THR A 18 -12.14 -5.35 57.97
CA THR A 18 -12.82 -4.02 58.06
C THR A 18 -12.11 -2.96 58.91
N SER A 19 -11.68 -1.84 58.30
CA SER A 19 -11.86 -0.45 58.81
C SER A 19 -11.26 0.61 57.85
N ALA A 20 -11.47 1.89 58.17
CA ALA A 20 -11.12 3.09 57.41
C ALA A 20 -9.58 3.27 57.17
N GLY A 21 -9.10 4.13 56.27
CA GLY A 21 -9.79 5.13 55.43
C GLY A 21 -9.46 6.57 55.86
N THR A 22 -8.65 7.30 55.07
CA THR A 22 -8.35 8.73 55.29
C THR A 22 -8.01 9.42 53.96
N LEU A 23 -8.78 10.46 53.61
CA LEU A 23 -8.48 11.42 52.52
C LEU A 23 -7.36 12.38 53.01
N LEU A 24 -6.56 13.07 52.19
CA LEU A 24 -6.91 14.07 51.16
C LEU A 24 -5.69 14.23 50.19
N PRO A 25 -5.61 15.22 49.26
CA PRO A 25 -4.90 15.06 47.99
C PRO A 25 -3.54 15.75 47.97
N ASP A 26 -2.88 15.70 46.81
CA ASP A 26 -2.12 16.86 46.36
C ASP A 26 -2.41 17.20 44.88
N LYS A 27 -2.32 18.49 44.54
CA LYS A 27 -2.62 19.05 43.21
C LYS A 27 -1.36 19.67 42.62
N HIS A 28 -0.89 19.17 41.48
CA HIS A 28 -0.13 20.01 40.56
C HIS A 28 -0.54 19.80 39.11
N LEU A 29 -1.05 20.88 38.50
CA LEU A 29 -1.29 20.96 37.06
C LEU A 29 0.06 21.09 36.33
N CYS A 30 0.21 20.40 35.21
CA CYS A 30 1.12 20.82 34.14
C CYS A 30 0.27 21.23 32.94
N GLN A 31 0.32 22.51 32.59
CA GLN A 31 -0.28 23.02 31.36
C GLN A 31 0.56 22.60 30.13
N PRO A 32 -0.04 22.51 28.93
CA PRO A 32 0.72 22.28 27.70
C PRO A 32 1.63 23.49 27.42
N GLN A 33 2.94 23.33 27.54
CA GLN A 33 3.88 24.39 27.15
C GLN A 33 3.94 24.51 25.63
N GLN A 34 3.79 25.75 25.16
CA GLN A 34 3.78 26.09 23.74
C GLN A 34 5.11 25.73 23.07
N VAL A 35 5.04 25.06 21.92
CA VAL A 35 6.18 25.00 20.98
C VAL A 35 6.38 26.41 20.42
N ARG A 36 7.37 27.14 20.93
CA ARG A 36 7.86 28.35 20.26
C ARG A 36 8.72 27.90 19.08
N ALA A 37 8.25 28.18 17.87
CA ALA A 37 9.11 28.22 16.70
C ALA A 37 10.24 29.24 16.94
N VAL A 38 11.45 28.91 16.48
CA VAL A 38 12.56 29.85 16.40
C VAL A 38 12.87 30.05 14.93
N GLU A 39 12.48 31.21 14.41
CA GLU A 39 12.81 31.63 13.05
C GLU A 39 14.31 31.92 12.96
N PHE A 40 14.98 31.36 11.96
CA PHE A 40 16.33 31.80 11.61
C PHE A 40 16.24 33.01 10.66
N GLN A 41 16.34 34.21 11.22
CA GLN A 41 16.49 35.42 10.42
C GLN A 41 17.84 35.41 9.69
N THR A 42 17.81 35.39 8.36
CA THR A 42 18.99 35.55 7.51
C THR A 42 19.38 37.02 7.43
N ALA A 43 20.33 37.43 8.26
CA ALA A 43 21.07 38.67 8.04
C ALA A 43 22.05 38.47 6.88
N GLY A 44 21.89 39.23 5.80
CA GLY A 44 22.80 39.23 4.67
C GLY A 44 23.66 40.49 4.65
N GLU A 45 24.91 40.36 4.21
CA GLU A 45 25.79 41.47 3.83
C GLU A 45 26.35 41.23 2.43
N THR A 46 26.63 42.31 1.70
CA THR A 46 26.93 42.30 0.27
C THR A 46 28.35 42.76 -0.03
N SER A 47 29.13 41.92 -0.74
CA SER A 47 29.89 42.25 -1.98
C SER A 47 30.86 43.48 -2.06
N PRO A 48 31.75 43.60 -3.08
CA PRO A 48 32.53 42.62 -3.86
C PRO A 48 34.04 43.05 -4.02
N LEU A 49 34.77 42.47 -5.01
CA LEU A 49 36.04 42.98 -5.66
C LEU A 49 37.38 42.81 -4.86
N LEU A 50 38.59 42.65 -5.44
CA LEU A 50 39.09 42.07 -6.72
C LEU A 50 40.64 41.82 -6.62
N GLU A 51 41.29 41.38 -7.70
CA GLU A 51 42.76 41.36 -7.99
C GLU A 51 43.68 40.22 -7.45
N VAL A 52 44.90 40.11 -8.04
CA VAL A 52 45.79 38.90 -8.08
C VAL A 52 47.32 39.28 -7.96
N PRO A 53 48.39 38.52 -8.37
CA PRO A 53 49.58 38.29 -7.51
C PRO A 53 50.93 38.92 -7.98
N PRO A 54 52.03 38.78 -7.20
CA PRO A 54 53.09 37.75 -7.44
C PRO A 54 53.68 37.14 -6.11
N GLY A 55 54.70 36.25 -6.02
CA GLY A 55 55.54 35.51 -7.00
C GLY A 55 57.05 35.86 -6.95
N VAL A 56 58.07 34.98 -7.13
CA VAL A 56 58.18 33.49 -7.24
C VAL A 56 59.65 33.03 -6.95
N SER A 57 59.92 32.03 -6.06
CA SER A 57 61.20 31.26 -5.97
C SER A 57 61.11 30.10 -4.96
N ALA A 58 61.69 28.90 -5.10
CA ALA A 58 62.40 28.17 -6.19
C ALA A 58 62.20 26.64 -5.93
N VAL A 59 61.76 25.79 -6.87
CA VAL A 59 62.44 25.14 -8.03
C VAL A 59 63.39 23.99 -7.68
N GLU A 60 63.02 22.76 -8.11
CA GLU A 60 63.83 21.63 -8.65
C GLU A 60 62.89 20.38 -8.81
N THR A 61 62.84 19.55 -9.88
CA THR A 61 63.17 19.70 -11.31
C THR A 61 62.43 18.60 -12.16
N VAL A 62 61.80 18.95 -13.32
CA VAL A 62 61.74 18.28 -14.67
C VAL A 62 61.59 16.72 -14.79
N THR A 63 60.86 16.05 -15.72
CA THR A 63 60.34 16.31 -17.11
C THR A 63 58.80 16.09 -17.26
N VAL A 64 58.00 16.61 -18.21
CA VAL A 64 57.94 16.62 -19.72
C VAL A 64 57.91 15.20 -20.40
N SER A 65 57.14 14.87 -21.46
CA SER A 65 56.33 15.66 -22.42
C SER A 65 55.08 14.95 -23.02
N THR A 66 54.16 15.77 -23.56
CA THR A 66 53.15 15.58 -24.63
C THR A 66 53.17 14.33 -25.55
N SER A 67 51.98 13.86 -26.01
CA SER A 67 51.42 14.12 -27.37
C SER A 67 50.28 13.17 -27.80
N VAL A 68 49.71 13.38 -29.00
CA VAL A 68 48.42 12.88 -29.51
C VAL A 68 48.57 11.67 -30.46
N ALA A 69 47.66 10.69 -30.40
CA ALA A 69 47.31 9.74 -31.47
C ALA A 69 45.79 9.45 -31.37
N VAL A 70 44.92 9.34 -32.39
CA VAL A 70 44.98 9.19 -33.87
C VAL A 70 45.11 7.75 -34.42
N THR A 71 43.95 7.21 -34.85
CA THR A 71 43.73 6.07 -35.79
C THR A 71 44.22 4.66 -35.40
N GLY A 72 43.50 3.64 -35.90
CA GLY A 72 43.92 2.24 -35.88
C GLY A 72 42.73 1.27 -35.82
N ALA A 73 42.69 0.29 -36.72
CA ALA A 73 41.73 -0.81 -36.72
C ALA A 73 42.46 -2.14 -37.03
N ARG A 74 41.77 -3.29 -36.86
CA ARG A 74 42.23 -4.66 -37.20
C ARG A 74 43.32 -5.22 -36.25
N ASP A 75 43.50 -6.54 -36.08
CA ASP A 75 42.75 -7.70 -36.61
C ASP A 75 42.92 -8.96 -35.73
N SER A 76 41.98 -9.93 -35.85
CA SER A 76 42.18 -11.37 -35.56
C SER A 76 42.48 -11.78 -34.08
N CYS A 77 42.52 -13.06 -33.65
CA CYS A 77 42.47 -14.36 -34.35
C CYS A 77 41.82 -15.49 -33.49
N ILE A 78 40.77 -16.14 -34.02
CA ILE A 78 40.67 -17.60 -34.33
C ILE A 78 41.01 -18.66 -33.25
N LEU A 79 39.99 -19.48 -32.95
CA LEU A 79 39.96 -20.97 -33.01
C LEU A 79 38.52 -21.44 -32.71
N GLY A 80 37.88 -22.41 -33.38
CA GLY A 80 38.24 -23.12 -34.62
C GLY A 80 37.93 -24.62 -34.55
N ARG A 81 36.82 -25.07 -35.19
CA ARG A 81 36.60 -26.31 -35.98
C ARG A 81 35.09 -26.60 -36.17
N THR A 82 34.71 -27.58 -37.00
CA THR A 82 34.21 -27.31 -38.37
C THR A 82 33.64 -28.57 -39.06
N VAL A 83 32.39 -28.50 -39.57
CA VAL A 83 31.89 -29.24 -40.78
C VAL A 83 31.76 -30.79 -40.58
N PRO A 84 30.98 -31.61 -41.37
CA PRO A 84 30.09 -31.36 -42.54
C PRO A 84 28.57 -31.56 -42.27
N TYR A 85 27.57 -31.28 -43.13
CA TYR A 85 27.39 -31.16 -44.61
C TYR A 85 26.95 -32.45 -45.35
N THR A 86 25.66 -32.55 -45.75
CA THR A 86 25.16 -33.26 -46.97
C THR A 86 23.69 -32.92 -47.29
N LEU A 87 23.32 -32.99 -48.59
CA LEU A 87 21.96 -32.94 -49.18
C LEU A 87 21.87 -34.07 -50.24
N PRO A 88 20.69 -34.69 -50.50
CA PRO A 88 19.74 -34.23 -51.54
C PRO A 88 18.24 -34.50 -51.18
N GLY A 89 17.20 -34.19 -51.97
CA GLY A 89 17.07 -33.39 -53.21
C GLY A 89 15.76 -33.70 -54.01
N SER A 90 15.23 -32.70 -54.76
CA SER A 90 14.13 -32.78 -55.79
C SER A 90 12.71 -33.23 -55.32
N HIS A 91 11.56 -32.86 -55.94
CA HIS A 91 11.22 -32.66 -57.36
C HIS A 91 10.13 -31.59 -57.69
N THR A 92 10.36 -30.85 -58.79
CA THR A 92 9.44 -30.41 -59.89
C THR A 92 8.16 -29.53 -59.72
N SER A 93 8.24 -28.32 -60.30
CA SER A 93 7.29 -27.66 -61.25
C SER A 93 5.90 -27.16 -60.79
N ALA A 94 5.29 -26.12 -61.38
CA ALA A 94 5.56 -25.44 -62.66
C ALA A 94 5.32 -23.89 -62.67
N PHE A 95 5.87 -23.23 -63.70
CA PHE A 95 5.66 -21.85 -64.20
C PHE A 95 5.21 -21.95 -65.70
N PRO A 96 4.92 -20.88 -66.49
CA PRO A 96 5.05 -19.42 -66.27
C PRO A 96 3.64 -18.76 -66.18
N SER A 97 3.21 -17.61 -66.76
CA SER A 97 3.75 -16.57 -67.68
C SER A 97 2.77 -15.37 -67.75
N VAL A 98 3.13 -14.12 -68.13
CA VAL A 98 4.37 -13.32 -67.95
C VAL A 98 4.10 -11.88 -68.47
N SER A 99 4.54 -10.83 -67.75
CA SER A 99 5.25 -9.63 -68.27
C SER A 99 5.16 -8.38 -67.35
N ALA A 100 6.16 -7.50 -67.48
CA ALA A 100 6.31 -6.16 -66.91
C ALA A 100 7.16 -5.33 -67.92
N PRO A 101 7.68 -4.10 -67.68
CA PRO A 101 7.57 -3.21 -66.50
C PRO A 101 7.35 -1.70 -66.86
N LYS A 102 7.65 -0.79 -65.90
CA LYS A 102 7.89 0.69 -66.02
C LYS A 102 6.63 1.60 -66.05
N SER A 103 6.63 2.81 -65.47
CA SER A 103 7.61 3.46 -64.55
C SER A 103 7.08 4.77 -63.92
N ALA A 104 7.54 5.06 -62.69
CA ALA A 104 7.73 6.38 -62.06
C ALA A 104 6.53 7.32 -61.80
N GLY A 105 6.44 7.82 -60.56
CA GLY A 105 5.58 8.94 -60.15
C GLY A 105 5.70 9.23 -58.65
N ILE A 106 6.06 10.46 -58.26
CA ILE A 106 6.16 10.93 -56.86
C ILE A 106 5.22 12.13 -56.69
N LYS A 107 4.33 12.11 -55.68
CA LYS A 107 3.72 13.26 -54.96
C LYS A 107 2.69 12.75 -53.93
N THR A 108 2.91 12.92 -52.61
CA THR A 108 2.51 14.05 -51.71
C THR A 108 1.03 14.08 -51.32
N ASP A 109 0.77 14.29 -50.04
CA ASP A 109 -0.56 14.30 -49.39
C ASP A 109 -1.51 15.41 -49.87
N THR A 110 -2.80 15.09 -50.01
CA THR A 110 -3.93 16.02 -49.79
C THR A 110 -5.18 15.28 -49.34
N HIS A 111 -5.84 15.79 -48.31
CA HIS A 111 -7.23 15.51 -47.87
C HIS A 111 -8.13 14.69 -48.81
N GLU A 112 -8.54 13.49 -48.39
CA GLU A 112 -9.82 12.93 -48.82
C GLU A 112 -10.94 13.39 -47.87
N THR A 113 -11.97 14.00 -48.44
CA THR A 113 -13.21 14.36 -47.73
C THR A 113 -14.21 13.22 -47.87
N ILE A 114 -14.82 12.79 -46.76
CA ILE A 114 -15.74 11.66 -46.73
C ILE A 114 -16.97 11.94 -47.61
N GLN A 115 -17.02 11.33 -48.80
CA GLN A 115 -18.26 11.14 -49.55
C GLN A 115 -19.02 9.94 -48.98
N GLU A 116 -19.74 10.16 -47.89
CA GLU A 116 -20.74 9.21 -47.38
C GLU A 116 -21.77 8.94 -48.49
N SER A 117 -21.95 7.67 -48.86
CA SER A 117 -22.85 7.35 -49.98
C SER A 117 -24.30 7.69 -49.64
N LEU A 118 -25.09 8.02 -50.66
CA LEU A 118 -26.52 8.26 -50.49
C LEU A 118 -27.21 7.09 -49.78
N THR A 119 -26.79 5.85 -50.06
CA THR A 119 -27.29 4.62 -49.44
C THR A 119 -26.98 4.55 -47.94
N GLU A 120 -25.75 4.84 -47.51
CA GLU A 120 -25.37 4.86 -46.09
C GLU A 120 -26.09 5.97 -45.34
N ARG A 121 -26.24 7.15 -45.97
CA ARG A 121 -27.01 8.27 -45.41
C ARG A 121 -28.49 7.91 -45.27
N GLN A 122 -29.09 7.22 -46.25
CA GLN A 122 -30.46 6.71 -46.19
C GLN A 122 -30.61 5.70 -45.03
N GLN A 123 -29.67 4.78 -44.86
CA GLN A 123 -29.68 3.78 -43.78
C GLN A 123 -29.49 4.42 -42.39
N ARG A 124 -28.59 5.41 -42.25
CA ARG A 124 -28.40 6.19 -41.01
C ARG A 124 -29.66 6.97 -40.64
N LEU A 125 -30.36 7.55 -41.62
CA LEU A 125 -31.64 8.21 -41.39
C LEU A 125 -32.73 7.20 -40.98
N SER A 126 -32.83 6.04 -41.62
CA SER A 126 -33.75 4.96 -41.22
C SER A 126 -33.49 4.51 -39.78
N LYS A 127 -32.24 4.17 -39.42
CA LYS A 127 -31.88 3.74 -38.05
C LYS A 127 -32.22 4.81 -36.99
N ARG A 128 -32.02 6.10 -37.28
CA ARG A 128 -32.43 7.19 -36.39
C ARG A 128 -33.95 7.28 -36.23
N PHE A 129 -34.70 7.02 -37.29
CA PHE A 129 -36.16 7.05 -37.28
C PHE A 129 -36.75 5.83 -36.53
N ASP A 130 -36.16 4.65 -36.74
CA ASP A 130 -36.50 3.42 -36.01
C ASP A 130 -36.20 3.57 -34.50
N ALA A 131 -35.10 4.24 -34.13
CA ALA A 131 -34.78 4.58 -32.74
C ALA A 131 -35.80 5.55 -32.13
N LEU A 132 -36.28 6.54 -32.90
CA LEU A 132 -37.33 7.48 -32.47
C LEU A 132 -38.67 6.75 -32.19
N ILE A 133 -39.02 5.78 -33.05
CA ILE A 133 -40.18 4.92 -32.86
C ILE A 133 -40.02 4.10 -31.57
N ARG A 134 -38.89 3.41 -31.40
CA ARG A 134 -38.59 2.59 -30.21
C ARG A 134 -38.66 3.41 -28.91
N ALA A 135 -38.10 4.62 -28.90
CA ALA A 135 -38.18 5.54 -27.76
C ALA A 135 -39.63 5.90 -27.40
N LYS A 136 -40.49 6.15 -28.39
CA LYS A 136 -41.91 6.50 -28.15
C LYS A 136 -42.76 5.30 -27.74
N ILE A 137 -42.43 4.08 -28.16
CA ILE A 137 -43.03 2.86 -27.59
C ILE A 137 -42.68 2.78 -26.10
N ILE A 138 -41.40 2.88 -25.74
CA ILE A 138 -40.93 2.79 -24.34
C ILE A 138 -41.62 3.83 -23.45
N GLU A 139 -41.66 5.10 -23.88
CA GLU A 139 -42.33 6.20 -23.15
C GLU A 139 -43.79 5.84 -22.80
N LEU A 140 -44.55 5.35 -23.79
CA LEU A 140 -45.95 4.99 -23.60
C LEU A 140 -46.14 3.71 -22.76
N VAL A 141 -45.17 2.77 -22.77
CA VAL A 141 -45.16 1.60 -21.87
C VAL A 141 -44.93 2.04 -20.43
N THR A 142 -43.94 2.90 -20.19
CA THR A 142 -43.61 3.41 -18.84
C THR A 142 -44.79 4.15 -18.22
N VAL A 143 -45.51 4.98 -19.00
CA VAL A 143 -46.69 5.72 -18.52
C VAL A 143 -47.90 4.81 -18.21
N ARG A 144 -48.03 3.66 -18.90
CA ARG A 144 -49.18 2.74 -18.70
C ARG A 144 -48.92 1.60 -17.72
N GLY A 145 -47.65 1.26 -17.50
CA GLY A 145 -47.17 0.10 -16.74
C GLY A 145 -47.01 -1.13 -17.62
N PHE A 146 -45.87 -1.80 -17.48
CA PHE A 146 -45.32 -2.91 -18.31
C PHE A 146 -46.18 -4.18 -18.48
N LYS A 147 -47.44 -4.20 -18.02
CA LYS A 147 -48.39 -5.33 -18.18
C LYS A 147 -49.60 -4.99 -19.04
N LYS A 148 -49.60 -3.87 -19.76
CA LYS A 148 -50.70 -3.45 -20.64
C LYS A 148 -50.22 -3.33 -22.08
N THR A 149 -50.88 -4.05 -22.98
CA THR A 149 -50.68 -3.95 -24.44
C THR A 149 -50.93 -2.52 -24.91
N ILE A 150 -50.09 -2.04 -25.83
CA ILE A 150 -50.26 -0.75 -26.51
C ILE A 150 -50.89 -1.00 -27.89
N CYS A 151 -51.52 0.03 -28.46
CA CYS A 151 -51.95 -0.02 -29.84
C CYS A 151 -50.87 0.61 -30.75
N PRO A 152 -50.35 -0.09 -31.79
CA PRO A 152 -49.39 0.52 -32.72
C PRO A 152 -49.94 1.79 -33.40
N SER A 153 -51.26 1.88 -33.61
CA SER A 153 -51.88 3.08 -34.17
C SER A 153 -51.85 4.29 -33.24
N GLU A 154 -51.67 4.08 -31.93
CA GLU A 154 -51.50 5.15 -30.95
C GLU A 154 -50.06 5.68 -30.97
N VAL A 155 -49.06 4.79 -30.96
CA VAL A 155 -47.63 5.14 -31.11
C VAL A 155 -47.42 5.92 -32.42
N ALA A 156 -47.97 5.41 -33.54
CA ALA A 156 -47.87 6.06 -34.84
C ALA A 156 -48.52 7.46 -34.85
N ARG A 157 -49.66 7.65 -34.16
CA ARG A 157 -50.32 8.96 -34.03
C ARG A 157 -49.56 9.92 -33.11
N ALA A 158 -48.92 9.40 -32.05
CA ALA A 158 -48.10 10.20 -31.15
C ALA A 158 -46.81 10.71 -31.81
N LEU A 159 -46.32 9.99 -32.85
CA LEU A 159 -45.15 10.38 -33.66
C LEU A 159 -45.53 11.31 -34.83
N SER A 160 -46.61 11.02 -35.55
CA SER A 160 -47.10 11.87 -36.63
C SER A 160 -48.63 11.83 -36.75
N PRO A 161 -49.36 12.77 -36.11
CA PRO A 161 -50.82 12.79 -36.15
C PRO A 161 -51.42 12.84 -37.57
N LYS A 162 -50.68 13.37 -38.56
CA LYS A 162 -51.12 13.53 -39.95
C LYS A 162 -50.72 12.37 -40.87
N ALA A 163 -49.59 11.69 -40.62
CA ALA A 163 -49.05 10.62 -41.49
C ALA A 163 -48.94 9.25 -40.79
N TRP A 164 -49.64 9.05 -39.66
CA TRP A 164 -49.54 7.84 -38.84
C TRP A 164 -49.78 6.52 -39.60
N ARG A 165 -50.54 6.51 -40.70
CA ARG A 165 -50.79 5.30 -41.49
C ARG A 165 -49.52 4.77 -42.14
N ASP A 166 -48.68 5.65 -42.65
CA ASP A 166 -47.45 5.30 -43.37
C ASP A 166 -46.36 4.82 -42.40
N LEU A 167 -46.50 5.16 -41.11
CA LEU A 167 -45.67 4.66 -40.01
C LEU A 167 -46.07 3.26 -39.52
N MET A 168 -47.31 2.81 -39.75
CA MET A 168 -47.83 1.54 -39.23
C MET A 168 -46.95 0.30 -39.54
N PRO A 169 -46.35 0.13 -40.74
CA PRO A 169 -45.50 -1.02 -41.02
C PRO A 169 -44.22 -1.01 -40.17
N SER A 170 -43.54 0.14 -40.06
CA SER A 170 -42.33 0.27 -39.24
C SER A 170 -42.64 0.15 -37.75
N VAL A 171 -43.73 0.78 -37.28
CA VAL A 171 -44.15 0.68 -35.87
C VAL A 171 -44.47 -0.76 -35.49
N ARG A 172 -45.23 -1.51 -36.31
CA ARG A 172 -45.49 -2.94 -36.04
C ARG A 172 -44.23 -3.78 -36.05
N LYS A 173 -43.40 -3.66 -37.11
CA LYS A 173 -42.12 -4.38 -37.18
C LYS A 173 -41.23 -4.10 -35.95
N LEU A 174 -41.22 -2.87 -35.46
CA LEU A 174 -40.44 -2.47 -34.28
C LEU A 174 -41.12 -2.85 -32.97
N GLU A 175 -42.44 -3.00 -32.92
CA GLU A 175 -43.20 -3.53 -31.78
C GLU A 175 -43.00 -5.05 -31.66
N ASP A 176 -43.12 -5.80 -32.77
CA ASP A 176 -42.81 -7.24 -32.85
C ASP A 176 -41.33 -7.51 -32.47
N GLN A 177 -40.41 -6.66 -32.91
CA GLN A 177 -39.01 -6.71 -32.48
C GLN A 177 -38.82 -6.29 -31.02
N LEU A 178 -39.57 -5.30 -30.50
CA LEU A 178 -39.38 -4.85 -29.12
C LEU A 178 -39.98 -5.84 -28.12
N ASP A 179 -41.03 -6.58 -28.46
CA ASP A 179 -41.53 -7.67 -27.61
C ASP A 179 -40.53 -8.83 -27.55
N LEU A 180 -39.83 -9.12 -28.67
CA LEU A 180 -38.65 -10.00 -28.66
C LEU A 180 -37.50 -9.40 -27.84
N ASP A 181 -37.08 -8.15 -28.08
CA ASP A 181 -36.01 -7.49 -27.30
C ASP A 181 -36.35 -7.36 -25.80
N LEU A 182 -37.64 -7.35 -25.43
CA LEU A 182 -38.12 -7.33 -24.05
C LEU A 182 -38.14 -8.74 -23.44
N GLN A 183 -38.55 -9.76 -24.19
CA GLN A 183 -38.43 -11.17 -23.77
C GLN A 183 -36.96 -11.59 -23.67
N GLU A 184 -36.11 -11.11 -24.57
CA GLU A 184 -34.66 -11.33 -24.58
C GLU A 184 -34.00 -10.58 -23.42
N LYS A 185 -34.33 -9.30 -23.17
CA LYS A 185 -33.92 -8.61 -21.93
C LYS A 185 -34.44 -9.27 -20.66
N MET A 186 -35.63 -9.87 -20.69
CA MET A 186 -36.14 -10.66 -19.56
C MET A 186 -35.33 -11.95 -19.38
N MET A 187 -34.84 -12.57 -20.46
CA MET A 187 -33.91 -13.71 -20.40
C MET A 187 -32.48 -13.32 -20.00
N GLU A 188 -31.93 -12.21 -20.49
CA GLU A 188 -30.67 -11.61 -20.00
C GLU A 188 -30.77 -11.25 -18.51
N SER A 189 -31.97 -10.87 -18.05
CA SER A 189 -32.26 -10.64 -16.63
C SER A 189 -32.48 -11.91 -15.80
N ASN A 190 -32.26 -13.11 -16.34
CA ASN A 190 -32.20 -14.34 -15.55
C ASN A 190 -30.95 -14.35 -14.67
N VAL A 191 -31.08 -13.69 -13.53
CA VAL A 191 -30.19 -13.80 -12.36
C VAL A 191 -29.97 -15.29 -12.06
N GLY A 192 -28.79 -15.80 -12.39
CA GLY A 192 -28.45 -17.21 -12.20
C GLY A 192 -28.04 -17.55 -10.77
N ILE A 193 -27.99 -18.84 -10.47
CA ILE A 193 -27.26 -19.36 -9.31
C ILE A 193 -25.77 -19.00 -9.46
N GLY A 194 -25.12 -18.60 -8.37
CA GLY A 194 -23.75 -18.03 -8.36
C GLY A 194 -23.69 -16.52 -8.65
N ARG A 195 -24.80 -15.87 -8.99
CA ARG A 195 -24.84 -14.40 -9.14
C ARG A 195 -24.81 -13.73 -7.77
N ARG A 196 -23.96 -12.70 -7.63
CA ARG A 196 -23.95 -11.82 -6.46
C ARG A 196 -24.99 -10.72 -6.59
N VAL A 197 -25.56 -10.34 -5.46
CA VAL A 197 -26.66 -9.39 -5.34
C VAL A 197 -26.56 -8.56 -4.05
N GLU A 198 -27.28 -7.45 -4.00
CA GLU A 198 -27.42 -6.59 -2.82
C GLU A 198 -28.89 -6.47 -2.36
N CYS A 199 -29.12 -6.32 -1.06
CA CYS A 199 -30.42 -6.08 -0.46
C CYS A 199 -30.27 -5.33 0.87
N ASP A 200 -30.92 -4.17 0.99
CA ASP A 200 -30.87 -3.29 2.17
C ASP A 200 -29.43 -2.92 2.61
N GLY A 201 -28.51 -2.78 1.65
CA GLY A 201 -27.08 -2.47 1.89
C GLY A 201 -26.19 -3.69 2.15
N HIS A 202 -26.74 -4.89 2.30
CA HIS A 202 -25.98 -6.13 2.50
C HIS A 202 -25.77 -6.88 1.17
N ARG A 203 -24.58 -7.43 0.95
CA ARG A 203 -24.23 -8.24 -0.22
C ARG A 203 -24.30 -9.74 0.09
N GLY A 204 -24.66 -10.53 -0.92
CA GLY A 204 -24.74 -11.98 -0.83
C GLY A 204 -24.72 -12.64 -2.21
N THR A 205 -24.78 -13.97 -2.22
CA THR A 205 -24.72 -14.81 -3.43
C THR A 205 -25.97 -15.68 -3.52
N ILE A 206 -26.58 -15.80 -4.70
CA ILE A 206 -27.77 -16.64 -4.90
C ILE A 206 -27.32 -18.10 -5.07
N HIS A 207 -27.79 -18.98 -4.19
CA HIS A 207 -27.51 -20.42 -4.23
C HIS A 207 -28.71 -21.26 -4.67
N TRP A 208 -29.93 -20.70 -4.67
CA TRP A 208 -31.14 -21.40 -5.12
C TRP A 208 -32.20 -20.43 -5.64
N ILE A 209 -33.00 -20.89 -6.61
CA ILE A 209 -34.12 -20.13 -7.21
C ILE A 209 -35.29 -21.09 -7.40
N GLY A 210 -36.48 -20.72 -6.94
CA GLY A 210 -37.68 -21.55 -7.10
C GLY A 210 -38.89 -21.04 -6.31
N GLU A 211 -39.93 -21.87 -6.21
CA GLU A 211 -41.09 -21.61 -5.35
C GLU A 211 -40.88 -22.21 -3.94
N LEU A 212 -41.47 -21.58 -2.91
CA LEU A 212 -41.24 -21.94 -1.51
C LEU A 212 -42.58 -22.26 -0.81
N PRO A 213 -43.12 -23.50 -0.93
CA PRO A 213 -44.46 -23.84 -0.45
C PRO A 213 -44.65 -23.55 1.06
N PRO A 214 -45.77 -22.94 1.47
CA PRO A 214 -46.96 -22.61 0.66
C PRO A 214 -46.93 -21.26 -0.09
N ALA A 215 -45.82 -20.51 -0.03
CA ALA A 215 -45.72 -19.18 -0.63
C ALA A 215 -45.38 -19.23 -2.14
N GLN A 216 -46.43 -19.15 -2.96
CA GLN A 216 -46.40 -19.13 -4.43
C GLN A 216 -45.43 -18.09 -5.03
N GLY A 217 -44.97 -18.35 -6.26
CA GLY A 217 -44.09 -17.49 -7.05
C GLY A 217 -42.63 -17.54 -6.59
N THR A 218 -41.73 -17.05 -7.44
CA THR A 218 -40.28 -17.16 -7.28
C THR A 218 -39.74 -16.49 -6.02
N TRP A 219 -38.76 -17.16 -5.41
CA TRP A 219 -37.89 -16.69 -4.34
C TRP A 219 -36.43 -16.94 -4.75
N TYR A 220 -35.53 -16.10 -4.25
CA TYR A 220 -34.09 -16.33 -4.27
C TYR A 220 -33.61 -16.78 -2.89
N GLY A 221 -32.97 -17.94 -2.82
CA GLY A 221 -32.20 -18.40 -1.68
C GLY A 221 -30.81 -17.76 -1.74
N ILE A 222 -30.58 -16.77 -0.89
CA ILE A 222 -29.33 -15.99 -0.83
C ILE A 222 -28.53 -16.42 0.40
N ASP A 223 -27.23 -16.61 0.22
CA ASP A 223 -26.24 -16.69 1.31
C ASP A 223 -25.56 -15.32 1.44
N TRP A 224 -25.69 -14.66 2.58
CA TRP A 224 -25.12 -13.33 2.83
C TRP A 224 -23.63 -13.41 3.17
N ASP A 225 -22.88 -12.41 2.72
CA ASP A 225 -21.45 -12.25 3.05
C ASP A 225 -21.27 -12.07 4.57
N ASP A 226 -22.27 -11.46 5.23
CA ASP A 226 -22.38 -11.22 6.66
C ASP A 226 -23.28 -12.28 7.33
N ALA A 227 -22.69 -13.05 8.25
CA ALA A 227 -23.36 -14.12 8.99
C ALA A 227 -24.52 -13.65 9.88
N SER A 228 -24.56 -12.37 10.27
CA SER A 228 -25.58 -11.80 11.15
C SER A 228 -26.85 -11.32 10.42
N ARG A 229 -26.77 -11.11 9.09
CA ARG A 229 -27.86 -10.61 8.25
C ARG A 229 -28.88 -11.68 7.84
N GLY A 230 -28.51 -12.95 7.85
CA GLY A 230 -29.40 -14.04 7.49
C GLY A 230 -30.29 -14.51 8.65
N ARG A 231 -30.96 -15.66 8.47
CA ARG A 231 -31.91 -16.23 9.44
C ARG A 231 -31.84 -17.76 9.59
N HIS A 232 -31.19 -18.46 8.66
CA HIS A 232 -31.21 -19.93 8.58
C HIS A 232 -30.06 -20.48 7.75
N ASP A 233 -29.88 -21.80 7.76
CA ASP A 233 -28.82 -22.54 7.07
C ASP A 233 -29.13 -22.83 5.57
N GLY A 234 -30.25 -22.32 5.07
CA GLY A 234 -30.79 -22.64 3.74
C GLY A 234 -31.96 -23.62 3.76
N SER A 235 -32.42 -24.03 4.96
CA SER A 235 -33.62 -24.84 5.14
C SER A 235 -34.90 -24.00 5.35
N HIS A 236 -36.04 -24.53 4.93
CA HIS A 236 -37.38 -24.01 5.26
C HIS A 236 -38.36 -25.19 5.39
N ASN A 237 -39.21 -25.19 6.42
CA ASN A 237 -40.19 -26.25 6.70
C ASN A 237 -39.59 -27.69 6.66
N ASN A 238 -38.42 -27.86 7.28
CA ASN A 238 -37.60 -29.10 7.30
C ASN A 238 -37.08 -29.59 5.93
N ILE A 239 -37.24 -28.80 4.86
CA ILE A 239 -36.65 -29.06 3.54
C ILE A 239 -35.40 -28.18 3.38
N LYS A 240 -34.28 -28.78 3.00
CA LYS A 240 -33.01 -28.10 2.70
C LYS A 240 -33.01 -27.69 1.22
N TYR A 241 -33.00 -26.39 0.92
CA TYR A 241 -33.05 -25.88 -0.47
C TYR A 241 -31.65 -25.51 -0.99
N PHE A 242 -30.79 -25.00 -0.11
CA PHE A 242 -29.39 -24.69 -0.40
C PHE A 242 -28.52 -24.87 0.84
N GLN A 243 -27.20 -24.87 0.64
CA GLN A 243 -26.21 -24.80 1.73
C GLN A 243 -25.66 -23.37 1.83
N THR A 244 -25.50 -22.89 3.06
CA THR A 244 -24.92 -21.59 3.40
C THR A 244 -23.49 -21.72 3.92
N ARG A 245 -22.71 -20.63 3.86
CA ARG A 245 -21.37 -20.55 4.47
C ARG A 245 -21.40 -20.58 5.99
N TYR A 246 -22.43 -20.00 6.60
CA TYR A 246 -22.64 -19.96 8.05
C TYR A 246 -24.03 -20.51 8.41
N PRO A 247 -24.24 -21.09 9.61
CA PRO A 247 -25.55 -21.64 10.01
C PRO A 247 -26.71 -20.64 10.00
N THR A 248 -26.40 -19.33 10.00
CA THR A 248 -27.37 -18.24 9.99
C THR A 248 -27.33 -17.38 8.74
N SER A 249 -26.39 -17.53 7.80
CA SER A 249 -26.22 -16.57 6.69
C SER A 249 -27.26 -16.66 5.56
N GLY A 250 -28.15 -17.65 5.56
CA GLY A 250 -29.17 -17.82 4.53
C GLY A 250 -30.39 -16.90 4.69
N SER A 251 -31.04 -16.55 3.57
CA SER A 251 -32.39 -15.97 3.53
C SER A 251 -33.12 -16.31 2.23
N PHE A 252 -34.44 -16.50 2.29
CA PHE A 252 -35.30 -16.45 1.11
C PHE A 252 -35.82 -15.02 0.91
N VAL A 253 -35.55 -14.42 -0.25
CA VAL A 253 -35.95 -13.04 -0.60
C VAL A 253 -36.72 -13.02 -1.93
N ARG A 254 -37.66 -12.08 -2.08
CA ARG A 254 -38.39 -11.88 -3.34
C ARG A 254 -37.52 -11.11 -4.35
N PRO A 255 -37.48 -11.50 -5.64
CA PRO A 255 -36.66 -10.83 -6.65
C PRO A 255 -36.83 -9.30 -6.70
N ALA A 256 -38.06 -8.80 -6.54
CA ALA A 256 -38.36 -7.36 -6.54
C ALA A 256 -37.78 -6.53 -5.35
N LYS A 257 -37.08 -7.17 -4.39
CA LYS A 257 -36.31 -6.50 -3.34
C LYS A 257 -34.79 -6.56 -3.56
N VAL A 258 -34.34 -7.27 -4.59
CA VAL A 258 -32.94 -7.67 -4.74
C VAL A 258 -32.31 -6.86 -5.87
N ASN A 259 -31.26 -6.11 -5.53
CA ASN A 259 -30.45 -5.37 -6.48
C ASN A 259 -29.50 -6.34 -7.20
N THR A 260 -29.74 -6.52 -8.50
CA THR A 260 -29.00 -7.44 -9.38
C THR A 260 -27.76 -6.82 -10.00
N GLY A 261 -27.54 -5.53 -9.72
CA GLY A 261 -26.41 -4.74 -10.18
C GLY A 261 -26.56 -4.12 -11.56
N ILE A 262 -25.49 -3.43 -11.95
CA ILE A 262 -25.34 -2.77 -13.25
C ILE A 262 -24.02 -3.19 -13.90
N THR A 263 -23.80 -2.80 -15.15
CA THR A 263 -22.56 -3.07 -15.87
C THR A 263 -21.55 -1.94 -15.68
N PHE A 264 -20.29 -2.23 -16.01
CA PHE A 264 -19.17 -1.31 -15.85
C PHE A 264 -19.39 0.01 -16.61
N GLU A 265 -19.85 -0.03 -17.85
CA GLU A 265 -20.21 1.15 -18.65
C GLU A 265 -21.32 1.99 -17.99
N LYS A 266 -22.31 1.34 -17.38
CA LYS A 266 -23.42 2.02 -16.69
C LYS A 266 -22.94 2.67 -15.39
N ALA A 267 -22.05 2.01 -14.65
CA ALA A 267 -21.41 2.58 -13.47
C ALA A 267 -20.47 3.75 -13.82
N ILE A 268 -19.71 3.66 -14.92
CA ILE A 268 -18.87 4.75 -15.42
C ILE A 268 -19.72 5.99 -15.76
N ARG A 269 -20.81 5.83 -16.52
CA ARG A 269 -21.70 6.96 -16.85
C ARG A 269 -22.39 7.52 -15.61
N GLY A 270 -22.96 6.64 -14.78
CA GLY A 270 -23.57 7.00 -13.50
C GLY A 270 -22.64 7.76 -12.55
N ARG A 271 -21.33 7.44 -12.56
CA ARG A 271 -20.35 8.09 -11.69
C ARG A 271 -19.78 9.40 -12.25
N TYR A 272 -19.63 9.52 -13.56
CA TYR A 272 -18.83 10.57 -14.18
C TYR A 272 -19.59 11.47 -15.17
N GLN A 273 -20.69 11.01 -15.76
CA GLN A 273 -21.52 11.81 -16.67
C GLN A 273 -22.84 12.25 -16.02
N ASP A 274 -23.45 11.37 -15.24
CA ASP A 274 -24.77 11.58 -14.64
C ASP A 274 -24.72 12.36 -13.31
N ASP A 275 -23.99 13.48 -13.27
CA ASP A 275 -24.44 14.61 -12.44
C ASP A 275 -23.95 15.98 -12.94
N ALA A 276 -24.76 16.57 -13.82
CA ALA A 276 -25.13 17.96 -13.64
C ALA A 276 -26.66 18.03 -13.63
N THR A 277 -27.24 18.27 -12.45
CA THR A 277 -28.68 18.44 -12.19
C THR A 277 -29.55 17.19 -12.27
N VAL A 278 -29.62 16.44 -11.15
CA VAL A 278 -30.87 15.76 -10.73
C VAL A 278 -31.16 16.11 -9.27
N GLU A 279 -32.31 16.75 -9.01
CA GLU A 279 -32.76 17.07 -7.65
C GLU A 279 -33.42 15.85 -6.98
N SER A 280 -33.30 15.75 -5.65
CA SER A 280 -33.68 14.55 -4.89
C SER A 280 -35.16 14.53 -4.48
N GLU A 281 -36.04 13.98 -5.33
CA GLU A 281 -37.43 13.67 -4.98
C GLU A 281 -37.70 12.16 -4.82
N ASN A 282 -37.39 11.61 -3.64
CA ASN A 282 -38.32 10.81 -2.80
C ASN A 282 -37.57 10.02 -1.70
N CYS A 283 -37.51 10.57 -0.49
CA CYS A 283 -37.29 9.78 0.72
C CYS A 283 -37.98 10.45 1.93
N SER A 284 -39.31 10.38 1.98
CA SER A 284 -40.14 11.01 3.01
C SER A 284 -40.05 10.27 4.34
N LEU A 285 -38.99 10.55 5.11
CA LEU A 285 -38.84 10.05 6.49
C LEU A 285 -39.77 10.82 7.44
N VAL A 286 -40.73 10.12 8.02
CA VAL A 286 -41.52 10.61 9.16
C VAL A 286 -40.71 10.35 10.44
N PRO A 287 -40.42 11.37 11.27
CA PRO A 287 -39.69 11.17 12.52
C PRO A 287 -40.63 10.71 13.64
N ASP A 288 -40.22 9.72 14.42
CA ASP A 288 -40.83 9.43 15.73
C ASP A 288 -39.77 9.13 16.80
N LYS A 289 -40.17 9.23 18.08
CA LYS A 289 -39.27 9.63 19.17
C LYS A 289 -38.82 8.50 20.09
N ALA A 290 -37.50 8.47 20.30
CA ALA A 290 -36.80 8.20 21.57
C ALA A 290 -37.27 7.04 22.49
N ALA A 291 -36.41 6.04 22.63
CA ALA A 291 -36.24 5.29 23.88
C ALA A 291 -34.75 5.04 24.16
N THR A 292 -34.27 5.48 25.33
CA THR A 292 -32.86 5.47 25.74
C THR A 292 -32.44 4.15 26.40
N SER A 293 -31.24 3.63 26.07
CA SER A 293 -30.27 3.18 27.09
C SER A 293 -28.87 2.90 26.51
N GLN A 294 -27.85 3.06 27.35
CA GLN A 294 -26.40 2.91 27.12
C GLN A 294 -25.75 2.57 28.49
N PRO A 295 -24.43 2.33 28.65
CA PRO A 295 -23.36 2.16 27.66
C PRO A 295 -22.38 0.97 27.91
N TRP A 296 -21.51 0.68 26.93
CA TRP A 296 -20.07 0.51 27.21
C TRP A 296 -19.25 1.11 26.06
N VAL A 297 -17.99 1.51 26.32
CA VAL A 297 -17.28 2.51 25.50
C VAL A 297 -15.81 2.12 25.23
N PRO A 298 -15.42 1.94 23.97
CA PRO A 298 -14.04 2.14 23.50
C PRO A 298 -13.75 3.64 23.28
N CYS A 299 -12.51 4.08 23.52
CA CYS A 299 -12.09 5.48 23.33
C CYS A 299 -12.19 5.95 21.86
N PRO A 300 -12.38 7.26 21.62
CA PRO A 300 -12.83 7.76 20.32
C PRO A 300 -11.73 7.75 19.24
N PRO A 301 -12.08 7.52 17.96
CA PRO A 301 -11.25 7.92 16.84
C PRO A 301 -11.12 9.46 16.79
N SER A 302 -10.11 9.95 16.08
CA SER A 302 -9.95 11.39 15.82
C SER A 302 -11.21 11.98 15.16
N PRO A 303 -11.56 13.26 15.45
CA PRO A 303 -12.77 13.86 14.89
C PRO A 303 -12.75 13.79 13.36
N PRO A 304 -13.82 13.31 12.70
CA PRO A 304 -13.84 13.14 11.26
C PRO A 304 -13.69 14.50 10.58
N MET A 305 -12.78 14.57 9.60
CA MET A 305 -12.60 15.76 8.78
C MET A 305 -13.81 15.90 7.84
N THR A 306 -14.82 16.65 8.28
CA THR A 306 -16.09 16.82 7.56
C THR A 306 -15.89 17.65 6.29
N VAL A 307 -15.52 16.98 5.20
CA VAL A 307 -15.55 17.55 3.85
C VAL A 307 -17.01 17.67 3.43
N ILE A 308 -17.58 18.88 3.57
CA ILE A 308 -18.87 19.19 2.96
C ILE A 308 -18.66 19.29 1.45
N GLY A 309 -19.17 18.33 0.70
CA GLY A 309 -19.23 18.40 -0.77
C GLY A 309 -20.16 19.53 -1.19
N ALA A 310 -19.66 20.47 -1.99
CA ALA A 310 -20.43 21.61 -2.47
C ALA A 310 -21.37 21.20 -3.64
N SER A 311 -22.51 20.59 -3.32
CA SER A 311 -23.60 20.31 -4.27
C SER A 311 -24.90 21.08 -3.97
N SER A 312 -24.89 22.00 -3.00
CA SER A 312 -25.98 22.96 -2.77
C SER A 312 -25.42 24.29 -2.29
N SER A 313 -25.95 25.39 -2.86
CA SER A 313 -25.49 26.76 -2.60
C SER A 313 -26.15 27.34 -1.35
N PHE A 314 -25.70 26.91 -0.16
CA PHE A 314 -26.06 27.57 1.10
C PHE A 314 -25.64 29.05 1.08
N SER A 315 -26.50 29.95 1.54
CA SER A 315 -26.15 31.37 1.65
C SER A 315 -25.01 31.58 2.66
N SER A 316 -24.12 32.55 2.43
CA SER A 316 -22.93 32.73 3.29
C SER A 316 -23.30 33.01 4.74
N ALA A 317 -24.44 33.66 5.00
CA ALA A 317 -24.96 33.89 6.36
C ALA A 317 -25.21 32.59 7.14
N VAL A 318 -25.70 31.53 6.48
CA VAL A 318 -25.91 30.20 7.11
C VAL A 318 -24.57 29.55 7.42
N MET A 319 -23.61 29.62 6.49
CA MET A 319 -22.26 29.07 6.69
C MET A 319 -21.49 29.80 7.80
N GLU A 320 -21.58 31.13 7.87
CA GLU A 320 -21.00 31.95 8.94
C GLU A 320 -21.62 31.67 10.31
N GLN A 321 -22.91 31.36 10.38
CA GLN A 321 -23.57 30.99 11.62
C GLN A 321 -23.12 29.59 12.07
N LEU A 322 -23.15 28.60 11.17
CA LEU A 322 -22.66 27.25 11.45
C LEU A 322 -21.20 27.27 11.90
N GLN A 323 -20.35 28.08 11.25
CA GLN A 323 -18.92 28.19 11.59
C GLN A 323 -18.69 28.73 13.01
N ARG A 324 -19.54 29.68 13.46
CA ARG A 324 -19.50 30.21 14.83
C ARG A 324 -19.98 29.19 15.87
N GLU A 325 -20.94 28.34 15.52
CA GLU A 325 -21.47 27.31 16.41
C GLU A 325 -20.51 26.11 16.56
N ILE A 326 -19.82 25.68 15.49
CA ILE A 326 -18.91 24.52 15.51
C ILE A 326 -17.43 24.87 15.79
N ASN A 327 -17.07 26.16 15.79
CA ASN A 327 -15.71 26.67 16.02
C ASN A 327 -14.59 25.98 15.21
N ALA A 328 -14.87 25.69 13.93
CA ALA A 328 -13.94 25.04 13.01
C ALA A 328 -13.54 25.96 11.85
N ARG A 329 -12.40 25.68 11.21
CA ARG A 329 -12.05 26.29 9.93
C ARG A 329 -12.66 25.46 8.79
N PHE A 330 -13.63 26.01 8.08
CA PHE A 330 -13.98 25.51 6.76
C PHE A 330 -12.81 25.73 5.79
N VAL A 331 -12.58 24.75 4.91
CA VAL A 331 -11.58 24.81 3.83
C VAL A 331 -12.34 24.61 2.52
N GLU A 332 -12.40 25.67 1.71
CA GLU A 332 -13.04 25.61 0.40
C GLU A 332 -12.10 24.98 -0.63
N VAL A 333 -12.51 23.86 -1.25
CA VAL A 333 -11.69 23.13 -2.23
C VAL A 333 -11.92 23.68 -3.63
N VAL A 334 -11.41 24.89 -3.87
CA VAL A 334 -11.55 25.63 -5.13
C VAL A 334 -11.02 24.81 -6.30
N GLY A 335 -11.91 24.51 -7.26
CA GLY A 335 -11.55 23.84 -8.51
C GLY A 335 -12.09 22.43 -8.70
N MET A 336 -12.83 21.86 -7.75
CA MET A 336 -13.49 20.55 -7.94
C MET A 336 -14.41 20.52 -9.17
N ASP A 337 -15.11 21.61 -9.50
CA ASP A 337 -15.90 21.71 -10.74
C ASP A 337 -15.05 21.51 -12.01
N LYS A 338 -13.80 21.99 -12.00
CA LYS A 338 -12.85 21.85 -13.12
C LYS A 338 -12.30 20.42 -13.20
N VAL A 339 -12.28 19.69 -12.10
CA VAL A 339 -11.95 18.26 -12.06
C VAL A 339 -13.15 17.44 -12.57
N GLY A 340 -14.35 17.68 -12.07
CA GLY A 340 -15.59 17.01 -12.52
C GLY A 340 -15.88 17.21 -14.01
N ARG A 341 -15.77 18.45 -14.52
CA ARG A 341 -15.90 18.76 -15.97
C ARG A 341 -14.83 18.13 -16.85
N LYS A 342 -13.71 17.67 -16.30
CA LYS A 342 -12.72 16.87 -17.02
C LYS A 342 -13.01 15.37 -16.91
N GLN A 343 -13.40 14.89 -15.74
CA GLN A 343 -13.73 13.48 -15.51
C GLN A 343 -14.99 13.03 -16.26
N SER A 344 -15.93 13.94 -16.54
CA SER A 344 -17.10 13.71 -17.41
C SER A 344 -16.75 13.53 -18.90
N ILE A 345 -15.55 13.95 -19.31
CA ILE A 345 -14.98 13.61 -20.63
C ILE A 345 -14.32 12.24 -20.50
N LEU A 346 -15.10 11.17 -20.70
CA LEU A 346 -14.64 9.79 -20.52
C LEU A 346 -13.39 9.45 -21.37
N GLU A 347 -13.24 10.09 -22.54
CA GLU A 347 -12.05 10.00 -23.39
C GLU A 347 -10.75 10.49 -22.72
N GLU A 348 -10.84 11.36 -21.71
CA GLU A 348 -9.70 11.85 -20.91
C GLU A 348 -9.52 11.09 -19.58
N LEU A 349 -10.43 10.20 -19.20
CA LEU A 349 -10.46 9.57 -17.88
C LEU A 349 -9.36 8.51 -17.71
N GLY A 350 -8.26 8.87 -17.02
CA GLY A 350 -7.16 7.95 -16.72
C GLY A 350 -7.40 7.00 -15.52
N THR A 351 -8.25 7.40 -14.57
CA THR A 351 -8.54 6.64 -13.34
C THR A 351 -10.04 6.63 -13.05
N ALA A 352 -10.62 5.46 -12.84
CA ALA A 352 -12.01 5.27 -12.44
C ALA A 352 -12.12 4.63 -11.06
N GLY A 353 -12.53 5.40 -10.06
CA GLY A 353 -12.91 4.90 -8.74
C GLY A 353 -14.40 4.58 -8.67
N LEU A 354 -14.75 3.30 -8.62
CA LEU A 354 -16.10 2.76 -8.58
C LEU A 354 -16.31 1.83 -7.36
N THR A 355 -15.52 2.00 -6.29
CA THR A 355 -15.66 1.18 -5.07
C THR A 355 -17.08 1.26 -4.51
N GLY A 356 -17.64 0.10 -4.15
CA GLY A 356 -19.00 -0.01 -3.63
C GLY A 356 -20.13 0.05 -4.67
N TRP A 357 -19.85 0.39 -5.93
CA TRP A 357 -20.84 0.35 -7.00
C TRP A 357 -21.23 -1.10 -7.30
N MET A 358 -22.50 -1.34 -7.64
CA MET A 358 -23.04 -2.69 -7.77
C MET A 358 -22.72 -3.31 -9.14
N ILE A 359 -21.45 -3.28 -9.54
CA ILE A 359 -20.96 -3.77 -10.83
C ILE A 359 -20.91 -5.30 -10.81
N TRP A 360 -21.51 -5.95 -11.80
CA TRP A 360 -21.43 -7.41 -11.97
C TRP A 360 -20.55 -7.87 -13.14
N GLY A 361 -20.23 -6.98 -14.08
CA GLY A 361 -19.52 -7.29 -15.34
C GLY A 361 -19.66 -6.18 -16.38
N THR A 362 -19.54 -6.54 -17.66
CA THR A 362 -19.66 -5.68 -18.86
C THR A 362 -20.66 -6.30 -19.84
N ASP A 363 -21.38 -5.48 -20.60
CA ASP A 363 -22.09 -5.92 -21.82
C ASP A 363 -21.12 -5.94 -23.03
N GLU A 364 -21.58 -6.29 -24.24
CA GLU A 364 -20.86 -6.11 -25.52
C GLU A 364 -20.73 -4.63 -25.97
N ALA A 365 -20.52 -3.72 -25.02
CA ALA A 365 -20.14 -2.36 -25.35
C ALA A 365 -18.69 -2.29 -25.83
N ASP A 366 -18.32 -1.20 -26.51
CA ASP A 366 -16.93 -0.90 -26.82
C ASP A 366 -16.33 0.02 -25.74
N LEU A 367 -15.80 -0.55 -24.67
CA LEU A 367 -15.10 0.22 -23.64
C LEU A 367 -13.83 0.90 -24.15
N MET A 368 -13.20 0.43 -25.24
CA MET A 368 -12.02 1.10 -25.82
C MET A 368 -12.41 2.45 -26.42
N THR A 369 -13.54 2.53 -27.12
CA THR A 369 -14.06 3.80 -27.67
C THR A 369 -14.54 4.75 -26.57
N ILE A 370 -15.11 4.23 -25.47
CA ILE A 370 -15.62 5.07 -24.37
C ILE A 370 -14.48 5.56 -23.45
N LEU A 371 -13.46 4.73 -23.20
CA LEU A 371 -12.43 4.93 -22.17
C LEU A 371 -10.98 4.73 -22.71
N PRO A 372 -10.59 5.31 -23.86
CA PRO A 372 -9.32 5.05 -24.55
C PRO A 372 -8.03 5.41 -23.77
N ARG A 373 -8.14 6.09 -22.62
CA ARG A 373 -7.01 6.48 -21.76
C ARG A 373 -7.02 5.82 -20.38
N LEU A 374 -8.04 5.04 -20.03
CA LEU A 374 -8.21 4.48 -18.70
C LEU A 374 -7.11 3.46 -18.37
N HIS A 375 -6.35 3.73 -17.31
CA HIS A 375 -5.20 2.94 -16.88
C HIS A 375 -5.26 2.49 -15.41
N SER A 376 -6.24 2.97 -14.65
CA SER A 376 -6.46 2.60 -13.25
C SER A 376 -7.95 2.41 -12.97
N VAL A 377 -8.33 1.24 -12.46
CA VAL A 377 -9.72 0.88 -12.14
C VAL A 377 -9.82 0.33 -10.73
N ASP A 378 -10.74 0.89 -9.94
CA ASP A 378 -11.16 0.34 -8.66
C ASP A 378 -12.63 -0.08 -8.73
N VAL A 379 -12.87 -1.38 -8.67
CA VAL A 379 -14.20 -2.03 -8.59
C VAL A 379 -14.29 -2.89 -7.32
N SER A 380 -13.58 -2.50 -6.26
CA SER A 380 -13.68 -3.15 -4.96
C SER A 380 -15.09 -3.05 -4.37
N ASN A 381 -15.49 -4.03 -3.56
CA ASN A 381 -16.80 -4.10 -2.92
C ASN A 381 -17.98 -4.04 -3.91
N SER A 382 -17.87 -4.73 -5.05
CA SER A 382 -18.91 -4.78 -6.09
C SER A 382 -19.73 -6.09 -6.03
N LEU A 383 -20.44 -6.42 -7.10
CA LEU A 383 -21.14 -7.69 -7.32
C LEU A 383 -20.41 -8.61 -8.32
N LEU A 384 -19.10 -8.40 -8.52
CA LEU A 384 -18.28 -9.26 -9.38
C LEU A 384 -18.13 -10.64 -8.70
N SER A 385 -18.47 -11.69 -9.44
CA SER A 385 -18.46 -13.08 -8.94
C SER A 385 -17.52 -14.04 -9.69
N SER A 386 -16.81 -13.60 -10.72
CA SER A 386 -15.83 -14.43 -11.43
C SER A 386 -14.68 -13.61 -12.02
N TRP A 387 -13.52 -14.25 -12.15
CA TRP A 387 -12.39 -13.66 -12.88
C TRP A 387 -12.65 -13.47 -14.38
N ILE A 388 -13.58 -14.22 -14.96
CA ILE A 388 -14.01 -14.05 -16.36
C ILE A 388 -14.63 -12.66 -16.56
N ALA A 389 -15.56 -12.25 -15.69
CA ALA A 389 -16.17 -10.92 -15.76
C ALA A 389 -15.15 -9.77 -15.57
N VAL A 390 -14.11 -10.00 -14.74
CA VAL A 390 -12.98 -9.05 -14.58
C VAL A 390 -12.12 -9.01 -15.85
N ALA A 391 -11.83 -10.18 -16.44
CA ALA A 391 -11.05 -10.31 -17.66
C ALA A 391 -11.78 -9.70 -18.88
N ASP A 392 -13.11 -9.77 -18.97
CA ASP A 392 -13.87 -9.15 -20.06
C ASP A 392 -13.92 -7.62 -20.00
N ILE A 393 -13.86 -7.04 -18.79
CA ILE A 393 -13.63 -5.60 -18.61
C ILE A 393 -12.19 -5.24 -19.02
N ALA A 394 -11.19 -5.97 -18.52
CA ALA A 394 -9.77 -5.69 -18.79
C ALA A 394 -9.38 -5.88 -20.27
N ARG A 395 -9.93 -6.90 -20.94
CA ARG A 395 -9.73 -7.20 -22.37
C ARG A 395 -10.00 -6.01 -23.29
N GLN A 396 -10.95 -5.14 -22.92
CA GLN A 396 -11.33 -3.95 -23.68
C GLN A 396 -10.54 -2.70 -23.27
N LEU A 397 -9.77 -2.76 -22.18
CA LEU A 397 -9.02 -1.65 -21.60
C LEU A 397 -7.50 -1.93 -21.65
N PRO A 398 -6.86 -2.08 -22.83
CA PRO A 398 -5.45 -2.53 -22.94
C PRO A 398 -4.41 -1.53 -22.43
N ARG A 399 -4.84 -0.39 -21.85
CA ARG A 399 -3.99 0.55 -21.10
C ARG A 399 -4.08 0.38 -19.58
N LEU A 400 -4.95 -0.51 -19.08
CA LEU A 400 -5.08 -0.82 -17.66
C LEU A 400 -3.73 -1.28 -17.10
N ARG A 401 -3.33 -0.69 -15.96
CA ARG A 401 -2.10 -1.03 -15.22
C ARG A 401 -2.39 -1.28 -13.75
N PHE A 402 -3.31 -0.54 -13.15
CA PHE A 402 -3.78 -0.72 -11.79
C PHE A 402 -5.21 -1.29 -11.79
N LEU A 403 -5.43 -2.35 -11.02
CA LEU A 403 -6.73 -2.99 -10.83
C LEU A 403 -6.96 -3.32 -9.35
N ASN A 404 -8.02 -2.76 -8.77
CA ASN A 404 -8.50 -3.15 -7.43
C ASN A 404 -9.84 -3.89 -7.54
N VAL A 405 -9.87 -5.14 -7.06
CA VAL A 405 -11.07 -5.99 -6.98
C VAL A 405 -11.36 -6.48 -5.55
N SER A 406 -10.74 -5.86 -4.54
CA SER A 406 -10.87 -6.18 -3.11
C SER A 406 -12.32 -6.32 -2.64
N GLY A 407 -12.60 -7.22 -1.70
CA GLY A 407 -13.93 -7.40 -1.11
C GLY A 407 -15.01 -7.91 -2.08
N ASN A 408 -14.64 -8.40 -3.27
CA ASN A 408 -15.52 -9.20 -4.12
C ASN A 408 -15.38 -10.70 -3.77
N MET A 409 -16.28 -11.55 -4.28
CA MET A 409 -16.16 -13.00 -4.14
C MET A 409 -16.03 -13.63 -5.52
N LEU A 410 -14.84 -13.47 -6.09
CA LEU A 410 -14.50 -13.99 -7.42
C LEU A 410 -14.26 -15.50 -7.34
N CYS A 411 -15.04 -16.29 -8.07
CA CYS A 411 -14.72 -17.69 -8.31
C CYS A 411 -13.42 -17.82 -9.12
N ILE A 412 -12.55 -18.73 -8.68
CA ILE A 412 -11.32 -19.12 -9.39
C ILE A 412 -11.75 -19.88 -10.66
N PRO A 413 -11.21 -19.57 -11.85
CA PRO A 413 -11.53 -20.28 -13.08
C PRO A 413 -10.77 -21.61 -13.14
N ASP A 414 -11.37 -22.64 -13.76
CA ASP A 414 -10.72 -23.96 -13.93
C ASP A 414 -9.42 -23.87 -14.77
N HIS A 415 -9.33 -22.90 -15.68
CA HIS A 415 -8.18 -22.68 -16.59
C HIS A 415 -7.71 -21.21 -16.55
N PRO A 416 -6.98 -20.76 -15.49
CA PRO A 416 -6.56 -19.36 -15.35
C PRO A 416 -5.72 -18.84 -16.53
N GLU A 417 -4.87 -19.68 -17.11
CA GLU A 417 -3.98 -19.33 -18.23
C GLU A 417 -4.71 -18.79 -19.47
N GLU A 418 -5.99 -19.10 -19.66
CA GLU A 418 -6.77 -18.59 -20.79
C GLU A 418 -7.03 -17.07 -20.65
N LEU A 419 -7.28 -16.61 -19.42
CA LEU A 419 -7.54 -15.20 -19.11
C LEU A 419 -6.26 -14.35 -19.13
N LYS A 420 -5.07 -14.98 -19.13
CA LYS A 420 -3.75 -14.33 -19.22
C LYS A 420 -3.66 -13.35 -20.39
N LYS A 421 -4.28 -13.66 -21.54
CA LYS A 421 -4.32 -12.75 -22.72
C LYS A 421 -5.06 -11.44 -22.45
N SER A 422 -6.04 -11.46 -21.55
CA SER A 422 -6.88 -10.32 -21.18
C SER A 422 -6.34 -9.54 -19.97
N LEU A 423 -5.36 -10.09 -19.23
CA LEU A 423 -4.86 -9.56 -17.96
C LEU A 423 -3.35 -9.28 -17.94
N ASN A 424 -2.60 -9.70 -18.97
CA ASN A 424 -1.15 -9.54 -19.11
C ASN A 424 -0.60 -8.11 -18.96
N HIS A 425 -1.45 -7.09 -19.12
CA HIS A 425 -1.07 -5.69 -19.04
C HIS A 425 -1.20 -5.11 -17.62
N VAL A 426 -1.91 -5.77 -16.70
CA VAL A 426 -2.05 -5.31 -15.31
C VAL A 426 -0.75 -5.55 -14.54
N VAL A 427 -0.27 -4.50 -13.87
CA VAL A 427 1.04 -4.41 -13.20
C VAL A 427 0.89 -4.24 -11.68
N HIS A 428 -0.21 -3.61 -11.24
CA HIS A 428 -0.59 -3.46 -9.83
C HIS A 428 -1.96 -4.09 -9.61
N LEU A 429 -2.03 -5.08 -8.70
CA LEU A 429 -3.26 -5.80 -8.35
C LEU A 429 -3.55 -5.68 -6.85
N VAL A 430 -4.81 -5.37 -6.51
CA VAL A 430 -5.27 -5.27 -5.12
C VAL A 430 -6.42 -6.26 -4.88
N LEU A 431 -6.16 -7.20 -3.97
CA LEU A 431 -6.92 -8.38 -3.59
C LEU A 431 -7.09 -8.44 -2.05
N ASN A 432 -7.41 -7.30 -1.45
CA ASN A 432 -7.62 -7.20 0.00
C ASN A 432 -9.03 -7.71 0.36
N ASN A 433 -9.23 -8.21 1.58
CA ASN A 433 -10.54 -8.69 2.08
C ASN A 433 -11.23 -9.75 1.17
N MET A 434 -10.43 -10.55 0.46
CA MET A 434 -10.83 -11.69 -0.36
C MET A 434 -10.99 -12.95 0.52
N LEU A 435 -11.85 -12.87 1.55
CA LEU A 435 -11.93 -13.77 2.72
C LEU A 435 -12.25 -15.27 2.46
N VAL A 436 -12.26 -15.70 1.19
CA VAL A 436 -12.47 -17.07 0.71
C VAL A 436 -11.15 -17.70 0.22
N TYR A 437 -10.13 -16.89 -0.07
CA TYR A 437 -8.88 -17.32 -0.71
C TYR A 437 -7.82 -17.77 0.32
N SER A 438 -7.18 -18.91 0.05
CA SER A 438 -5.89 -19.30 0.62
C SER A 438 -4.71 -18.70 -0.18
N TRP A 439 -3.49 -18.90 0.32
CA TRP A 439 -2.28 -18.51 -0.43
C TRP A 439 -2.14 -19.25 -1.77
N MET A 440 -2.53 -20.53 -1.83
CA MET A 440 -2.48 -21.31 -3.06
C MET A 440 -3.50 -20.83 -4.11
N ASP A 441 -4.65 -20.35 -3.67
CA ASP A 441 -5.67 -19.75 -4.54
C ASP A 441 -5.18 -18.42 -5.13
N LEU A 442 -4.51 -17.60 -4.31
CA LEU A 442 -3.88 -16.35 -4.75
C LEU A 442 -2.76 -16.63 -5.76
N LEU A 443 -1.85 -17.58 -5.48
CA LEU A 443 -0.80 -18.01 -6.43
C LEU A 443 -1.41 -18.48 -7.76
N THR A 444 -2.46 -19.30 -7.70
CA THR A 444 -3.18 -19.81 -8.89
C THR A 444 -3.81 -18.68 -9.70
N CYS A 445 -4.36 -17.65 -9.05
CA CYS A 445 -4.91 -16.50 -9.76
C CYS A 445 -3.82 -15.54 -10.29
N CYS A 446 -2.66 -15.47 -9.63
CA CYS A 446 -1.57 -14.59 -10.04
C CYS A 446 -0.87 -15.05 -11.33
N THR A 447 -1.03 -16.31 -11.76
CA THR A 447 -0.49 -16.77 -13.06
C THR A 447 -1.12 -16.02 -14.26
N MET A 448 -2.32 -15.47 -14.09
CA MET A 448 -2.99 -14.61 -15.08
C MET A 448 -2.26 -13.27 -15.30
N PHE A 449 -1.36 -12.88 -14.39
CA PHE A 449 -0.72 -11.57 -14.31
C PHE A 449 0.83 -11.65 -14.46
N PRO A 450 1.36 -12.01 -15.64
CA PRO A 450 2.81 -12.18 -15.85
C PRO A 450 3.67 -10.93 -15.62
N GLU A 451 3.13 -9.73 -15.82
CA GLU A 451 3.84 -8.45 -15.64
C GLU A 451 3.60 -7.81 -14.26
N LEU A 452 3.08 -8.58 -13.29
CA LEU A 452 2.75 -8.09 -11.95
C LEU A 452 4.00 -7.67 -11.17
N ARG A 453 4.00 -6.41 -10.71
CA ARG A 453 5.07 -5.79 -9.91
C ARG A 453 4.62 -5.46 -8.49
N ASN A 454 3.36 -5.04 -8.31
CA ASN A 454 2.83 -4.62 -7.02
C ASN A 454 1.59 -5.46 -6.68
N LEU A 455 1.65 -6.27 -5.63
CA LEU A 455 0.52 -7.08 -5.15
C LEU A 455 0.13 -6.67 -3.74
N GLN A 456 -1.17 -6.46 -3.51
CA GLN A 456 -1.73 -6.25 -2.18
C GLN A 456 -2.77 -7.32 -1.88
N VAL A 457 -2.57 -8.06 -0.80
CA VAL A 457 -3.42 -9.17 -0.30
C VAL A 457 -3.64 -9.03 1.22
N ALA A 458 -3.80 -7.79 1.67
CA ALA A 458 -3.99 -7.42 3.07
C ALA A 458 -5.42 -7.68 3.57
N PHE A 459 -5.61 -7.76 4.89
CA PHE A 459 -6.92 -8.05 5.52
C PHE A 459 -7.56 -9.36 5.03
N ASN A 460 -6.72 -10.36 4.71
CA ASN A 460 -7.15 -11.69 4.31
C ASN A 460 -7.03 -12.67 5.49
N LYS A 461 -7.16 -13.98 5.23
CA LYS A 461 -7.04 -15.04 6.24
C LYS A 461 -5.79 -15.89 6.05
N LEU A 462 -4.71 -15.29 5.54
CA LEU A 462 -3.46 -16.00 5.27
C LEU A 462 -2.73 -16.25 6.60
N ASP A 463 -2.68 -17.50 7.05
CA ASP A 463 -1.92 -17.95 8.22
C ASP A 463 -0.62 -18.67 7.82
N VAL A 464 -0.67 -19.43 6.72
CA VAL A 464 0.43 -20.18 6.10
C VAL A 464 0.72 -19.63 4.70
N LEU A 465 2.00 -19.43 4.38
CA LEU A 465 2.49 -19.02 3.06
C LEU A 465 3.32 -20.17 2.47
N GLY A 466 2.71 -21.00 1.64
CA GLY A 466 3.40 -22.08 0.93
C GLY A 466 4.50 -21.61 -0.04
N PRO A 467 5.42 -22.51 -0.44
CA PRO A 467 6.49 -22.21 -1.40
C PRO A 467 5.94 -21.74 -2.75
N ILE A 468 6.57 -20.73 -3.33
CA ILE A 468 6.14 -20.08 -4.57
C ILE A 468 6.57 -20.94 -5.78
N PRO A 469 5.65 -21.32 -6.70
CA PRO A 469 6.00 -22.03 -7.93
C PRO A 469 6.86 -21.18 -8.88
N CYS A 470 7.80 -21.83 -9.58
CA CYS A 470 8.65 -21.17 -10.57
C CYS A 470 7.82 -20.49 -11.67
N GLY A 471 8.17 -19.24 -12.05
CA GLY A 471 7.43 -18.44 -13.03
C GLY A 471 6.28 -17.63 -12.44
N VAL A 472 5.96 -17.80 -11.15
CA VAL A 472 5.03 -16.94 -10.41
C VAL A 472 5.84 -15.88 -9.67
N PHE A 473 5.45 -14.61 -9.82
CA PHE A 473 6.08 -13.44 -9.18
C PHE A 473 7.53 -13.14 -9.60
N ASP A 474 8.02 -13.65 -10.75
CA ASP A 474 9.34 -13.33 -11.33
C ASP A 474 9.60 -11.81 -11.49
N CYS A 475 8.54 -11.01 -11.67
CA CYS A 475 8.57 -9.56 -11.80
C CYS A 475 8.14 -8.80 -10.53
N LEU A 476 7.81 -9.48 -9.43
CA LEU A 476 7.22 -8.84 -8.25
C LEU A 476 8.27 -8.02 -7.48
N GLU A 477 7.98 -6.72 -7.33
CA GLU A 477 8.84 -5.70 -6.76
C GLU A 477 8.31 -5.21 -5.40
N GLU A 478 6.97 -5.19 -5.21
CA GLU A 478 6.31 -4.88 -3.94
C GLU A 478 5.19 -5.86 -3.58
N LEU A 479 5.16 -6.28 -2.31
CA LEU A 479 4.15 -7.19 -1.76
C LEU A 479 3.61 -6.68 -0.42
N ASP A 480 2.28 -6.59 -0.30
CA ASP A 480 1.58 -6.30 0.94
C ASP A 480 0.76 -7.51 1.40
N ILE A 481 1.18 -8.10 2.52
CA ILE A 481 0.52 -9.21 3.23
C ILE A 481 0.04 -8.76 4.62
N GLY A 482 -0.04 -7.45 4.90
CA GLY A 482 -0.40 -6.93 6.22
C GLY A 482 -1.81 -7.31 6.68
N GLU A 483 -2.06 -7.22 7.98
CA GLU A 483 -3.36 -7.53 8.61
C GLU A 483 -3.83 -8.97 8.28
N ASN A 484 -2.89 -9.92 8.24
CA ASN A 484 -3.13 -11.35 8.05
C ASN A 484 -2.61 -12.15 9.27
N PRO A 485 -3.23 -13.28 9.63
CA PRO A 485 -2.90 -14.08 10.83
C PRO A 485 -1.52 -14.81 10.82
N ILE A 486 -0.62 -14.51 9.88
CA ILE A 486 0.72 -15.11 9.74
C ILE A 486 1.50 -15.00 11.04
N SER A 487 1.88 -16.14 11.65
CA SER A 487 2.46 -16.16 13.00
C SER A 487 3.91 -16.68 13.10
N SER A 488 4.42 -17.35 12.05
CA SER A 488 5.83 -17.78 11.95
C SER A 488 6.57 -16.96 10.89
N TRP A 489 7.86 -16.70 11.15
CA TRP A 489 8.77 -16.09 10.19
C TRP A 489 9.22 -17.09 9.10
N GLU A 490 9.02 -18.39 9.32
CA GLU A 490 9.31 -19.42 8.31
C GLU A 490 8.39 -19.26 7.08
N GLU A 491 7.13 -18.88 7.30
CA GLU A 491 6.19 -18.48 6.24
C GLU A 491 6.70 -17.28 5.43
N ILE A 492 7.26 -16.27 6.13
CA ILE A 492 7.87 -15.11 5.48
C ILE A 492 9.09 -15.54 4.65
N CYS A 493 9.91 -16.48 5.14
CA CYS A 493 11.06 -17.00 4.41
C CYS A 493 10.71 -17.70 3.09
N HIS A 494 9.49 -18.22 2.89
CA HIS A 494 9.05 -18.75 1.59
C HIS A 494 8.93 -17.66 0.51
N LEU A 495 8.78 -16.39 0.89
CA LEU A 495 8.88 -15.22 -0.01
C LEU A 495 10.33 -14.85 -0.34
N GLY A 496 11.30 -15.39 0.40
CA GLY A 496 12.71 -15.01 0.32
C GLY A 496 13.42 -15.45 -0.97
N SER A 497 12.81 -16.32 -1.78
CA SER A 497 13.30 -16.70 -3.12
C SER A 497 12.98 -15.68 -4.21
N LEU A 498 12.09 -14.69 -3.94
CA LEU A 498 11.63 -13.74 -4.95
C LEU A 498 12.79 -12.88 -5.49
N PRO A 499 13.04 -12.88 -6.81
CA PRO A 499 14.28 -12.33 -7.38
C PRO A 499 14.32 -10.80 -7.38
N ARG A 500 13.15 -10.13 -7.34
CA ARG A 500 13.03 -8.67 -7.46
C ARG A 500 12.33 -7.97 -6.29
N LEU A 501 11.94 -8.70 -5.24
CA LEU A 501 11.16 -8.10 -4.14
C LEU A 501 12.00 -7.04 -3.41
N GLU A 502 11.64 -5.77 -3.59
CA GLU A 502 12.25 -4.59 -2.95
C GLU A 502 11.50 -4.14 -1.71
N SER A 503 10.18 -4.37 -1.65
CA SER A 503 9.28 -3.85 -0.62
C SER A 503 8.35 -4.94 -0.09
N LEU A 504 8.39 -5.19 1.23
CA LEU A 504 7.50 -6.13 1.91
C LEU A 504 6.78 -5.46 3.08
N ASN A 505 5.46 -5.39 3.01
CA ASN A 505 4.61 -5.00 4.14
C ASN A 505 4.00 -6.25 4.81
N ALA A 506 4.35 -6.48 6.07
CA ALA A 506 3.78 -7.48 6.97
C ALA A 506 3.38 -6.84 8.31
N ASN A 507 2.85 -5.61 8.27
CA ASN A 507 2.29 -4.91 9.43
C ASN A 507 1.07 -5.67 9.99
N SER A 508 0.86 -5.61 11.30
CA SER A 508 -0.28 -6.21 12.02
C SER A 508 -0.45 -7.72 11.82
N CYS A 509 0.62 -8.41 11.39
CA CYS A 509 0.68 -9.87 11.44
C CYS A 509 0.95 -10.36 12.88
N CYS A 510 0.93 -11.67 13.07
CA CYS A 510 1.10 -12.33 14.37
C CYS A 510 2.57 -12.71 14.67
N LEU A 511 3.56 -12.10 14.01
CA LEU A 511 4.97 -12.53 14.05
C LEU A 511 5.61 -12.26 15.42
N LYS A 512 5.96 -13.33 16.15
CA LYS A 512 6.54 -13.27 17.51
C LYS A 512 8.06 -13.26 17.54
N ARG A 513 8.72 -13.67 16.45
CA ARG A 513 10.18 -13.80 16.33
C ARG A 513 10.59 -13.67 14.88
N ILE A 514 11.77 -13.09 14.63
CA ILE A 514 12.44 -13.06 13.33
C ILE A 514 13.64 -14.01 13.44
N THR A 515 13.84 -14.91 12.46
CA THR A 515 14.99 -15.85 12.45
C THR A 515 15.35 -16.29 11.03
N PHE A 516 16.63 -16.20 10.68
CA PHE A 516 17.22 -16.83 9.49
C PHE A 516 18.17 -17.96 9.94
N PRO A 517 17.67 -19.19 10.16
CA PRO A 517 18.41 -20.25 10.87
C PRO A 517 19.62 -20.78 10.10
N SER A 518 19.57 -20.78 8.76
CA SER A 518 20.65 -21.24 7.88
C SER A 518 21.70 -20.16 7.59
N THR A 519 21.91 -19.20 8.49
CA THR A 519 22.84 -18.07 8.29
C THR A 519 23.39 -17.63 9.65
N SER A 520 24.72 -17.50 9.79
CA SER A 520 25.33 -17.05 11.05
C SER A 520 25.01 -15.57 11.33
N ALA A 521 25.20 -15.13 12.57
CA ALA A 521 24.85 -13.77 12.99
C ALA A 521 25.58 -12.65 12.20
N THR A 522 26.80 -12.91 11.72
CA THR A 522 27.60 -11.94 10.96
C THR A 522 27.40 -12.00 9.46
N ASP A 523 26.92 -13.13 8.94
CA ASP A 523 26.81 -13.37 7.49
C ASP A 523 25.56 -12.72 6.89
N LYS A 524 25.53 -12.66 5.55
CA LYS A 524 24.35 -12.25 4.79
C LYS A 524 23.58 -13.48 4.33
N THR A 525 22.26 -13.46 4.51
CA THR A 525 21.39 -14.53 4.05
C THR A 525 21.20 -14.42 2.52
N PRO A 526 21.10 -15.55 1.78
CA PRO A 526 20.79 -15.52 0.34
C PRO A 526 19.32 -15.17 0.06
N LEU A 527 18.45 -15.28 1.07
CA LEU A 527 17.05 -14.88 0.97
C LEU A 527 16.91 -13.36 0.84
N PHE A 528 15.84 -12.92 0.19
CA PHE A 528 15.51 -11.51 -0.01
C PHE A 528 16.66 -10.70 -0.64
N PRO A 529 17.21 -11.14 -1.80
CA PRO A 529 18.42 -10.56 -2.39
C PRO A 529 18.27 -9.09 -2.80
N HIS A 530 17.03 -8.62 -2.97
CA HIS A 530 16.70 -7.26 -3.39
C HIS A 530 15.95 -6.42 -2.34
N LEU A 531 15.63 -6.95 -1.16
CA LEU A 531 14.73 -6.28 -0.21
C LEU A 531 15.39 -5.04 0.44
N GLU A 532 14.79 -3.88 0.20
CA GLU A 532 15.21 -2.56 0.69
C GLU A 532 14.26 -2.00 1.76
N ARG A 533 12.95 -2.27 1.62
CA ARG A 533 11.88 -1.72 2.45
C ARG A 533 11.13 -2.86 3.16
N LEU A 534 11.05 -2.82 4.49
CA LEU A 534 10.36 -3.82 5.30
C LEU A 534 9.46 -3.14 6.35
N MET A 535 8.22 -3.60 6.48
CA MET A 535 7.26 -3.06 7.44
C MET A 535 6.70 -4.16 8.33
N LEU A 536 6.92 -4.02 9.65
CA LEU A 536 6.61 -4.95 10.73
C LEU A 536 5.97 -4.23 11.93
N ALA A 537 5.24 -3.13 11.68
CA ALA A 537 4.43 -2.47 12.70
C ALA A 537 3.42 -3.46 13.30
N ASN A 538 2.98 -3.20 14.53
CA ASN A 538 1.91 -3.92 15.26
C ASN A 538 2.11 -5.43 15.48
N ASN A 539 3.22 -6.02 15.04
CA ASN A 539 3.57 -7.40 15.35
C ASN A 539 4.01 -7.52 16.83
N PRO A 540 3.81 -8.67 17.49
CA PRO A 540 4.24 -8.95 18.86
C PRO A 540 5.76 -9.21 18.98
N LEU A 541 6.58 -8.26 18.48
CA LEU A 541 8.04 -8.24 18.56
C LEU A 541 8.49 -7.39 19.75
N ASP A 542 8.58 -8.00 20.93
CA ASP A 542 8.89 -7.33 22.20
C ASP A 542 10.39 -7.24 22.53
N THR A 543 11.21 -8.01 21.80
CA THR A 543 12.66 -8.20 21.96
C THR A 543 13.47 -7.40 20.94
N TRP A 544 14.56 -6.77 21.37
CA TRP A 544 15.45 -6.00 20.47
C TRP A 544 16.35 -6.93 19.64
N GLU A 545 16.56 -8.17 20.10
CA GLU A 545 17.31 -9.26 19.48
C GLU A 545 16.99 -9.39 17.98
N CYS A 546 15.72 -9.25 17.59
CA CYS A 546 15.25 -9.31 16.20
C CYS A 546 15.97 -8.37 15.22
N THR A 547 16.47 -7.20 15.68
CA THR A 547 17.22 -6.28 14.80
C THR A 547 18.63 -6.75 14.46
N GLY A 548 19.10 -7.83 15.12
CA GLY A 548 20.31 -8.55 14.76
C GLY A 548 20.07 -9.51 13.59
N GLU A 549 18.98 -10.29 13.63
CA GLU A 549 18.55 -11.15 12.53
C GLU A 549 18.24 -10.34 11.27
N LEU A 550 17.59 -9.18 11.40
CA LEU A 550 17.35 -8.25 10.30
C LEU A 550 18.64 -7.70 9.66
N ASN A 551 19.79 -7.73 10.35
CA ASN A 551 21.07 -7.36 9.75
C ASN A 551 21.61 -8.43 8.78
N LYS A 552 21.07 -9.65 8.76
CA LYS A 552 21.44 -10.67 7.76
C LYS A 552 20.95 -10.30 6.35
N LEU A 553 19.96 -9.41 6.22
CA LEU A 553 19.50 -8.89 4.93
C LEU A 553 20.58 -8.06 4.22
N SER A 554 20.68 -8.22 2.90
CA SER A 554 21.81 -7.70 2.11
C SER A 554 21.66 -6.24 1.68
N LYS A 555 20.42 -5.77 1.46
CA LYS A 555 20.12 -4.40 0.98
C LYS A 555 19.30 -3.52 1.92
N MET A 556 18.64 -4.05 2.96
CA MET A 556 17.61 -3.31 3.70
C MET A 556 18.05 -1.93 4.24
N GLU A 557 17.31 -0.89 3.83
CA GLU A 557 17.56 0.52 4.15
C GLU A 557 16.41 1.21 4.90
N TYR A 558 15.17 0.72 4.76
CA TYR A 558 13.96 1.29 5.36
C TYR A 558 13.24 0.24 6.20
N LEU A 559 13.06 0.51 7.49
CA LEU A 559 12.35 -0.36 8.43
C LEU A 559 11.21 0.40 9.13
N VAL A 560 10.03 -0.21 9.19
CA VAL A 560 9.00 0.13 10.16
C VAL A 560 8.84 -1.05 11.11
N ILE A 561 8.88 -0.82 12.41
CA ILE A 561 8.74 -1.86 13.44
C ILE A 561 8.18 -1.23 14.73
N SER A 562 7.13 -1.84 15.29
CA SER A 562 6.64 -1.41 16.61
C SER A 562 7.64 -1.81 17.68
N TYR A 563 7.93 -0.90 18.62
CA TYR A 563 8.87 -1.14 19.71
C TYR A 563 8.27 -0.65 21.02
N ASN A 564 8.47 -1.44 22.09
CA ASN A 564 8.03 -1.05 23.42
C ASN A 564 9.13 -0.23 24.10
N VAL A 565 8.83 1.03 24.44
CA VAL A 565 9.78 1.94 25.14
C VAL A 565 10.27 1.35 26.47
N LYS A 566 9.50 0.42 27.07
CA LYS A 566 9.90 -0.33 28.28
C LYS A 566 11.06 -1.29 28.04
N THR A 567 11.21 -1.86 26.83
CA THR A 567 12.28 -2.82 26.51
C THR A 567 13.64 -2.12 26.42
N SER A 568 13.72 -0.99 25.69
CA SER A 568 14.92 -0.15 25.68
C SER A 568 14.60 1.29 25.30
N ARG A 569 15.03 2.22 26.15
CA ARG A 569 14.98 3.68 25.88
C ARG A 569 15.97 4.16 24.79
N TYR A 570 16.77 3.25 24.23
CA TYR A 570 17.76 3.51 23.17
C TYR A 570 17.55 2.56 21.97
N PHE A 571 16.34 1.99 21.83
CA PHE A 571 16.01 1.03 20.78
C PHE A 571 16.31 1.59 19.38
N GLN A 572 16.02 2.86 19.14
CA GLN A 572 16.22 3.53 17.86
C GLN A 572 17.71 3.60 17.50
N GLU A 573 18.55 4.15 18.37
CA GLU A 573 19.99 4.31 18.17
C GLU A 573 20.69 2.96 18.00
N PHE A 574 20.31 1.96 18.80
CA PHE A 574 20.88 0.61 18.68
C PHE A 574 20.41 -0.12 17.42
N THR A 575 19.20 0.12 16.94
CA THR A 575 18.70 -0.45 15.68
C THR A 575 19.46 0.11 14.48
N PHE A 576 19.73 1.41 14.45
CA PHE A 576 20.59 2.02 13.42
C PHE A 576 22.04 1.49 13.44
N ALA A 577 22.58 1.18 14.62
CA ALA A 577 23.92 0.60 14.76
C ALA A 577 23.98 -0.91 14.44
N ARG A 578 22.88 -1.66 14.68
CA ARG A 578 22.78 -3.11 14.42
C ARG A 578 22.42 -3.43 12.98
N ILE A 579 21.62 -2.61 12.28
CA ILE A 579 21.27 -2.85 10.87
C ILE A 579 22.20 -2.01 9.98
N SER A 580 23.24 -2.67 9.47
CA SER A 580 24.39 -2.06 8.79
C SER A 580 24.03 -1.05 7.66
N LYS A 581 22.99 -1.31 6.87
CA LYS A 581 22.55 -0.41 5.77
C LYS A 581 21.38 0.54 6.09
N LEU A 582 20.73 0.41 7.25
CA LEU A 582 19.54 1.17 7.59
C LEU A 582 19.75 2.70 7.49
N LYS A 583 18.88 3.38 6.74
CA LYS A 583 18.80 4.85 6.59
C LYS A 583 17.57 5.42 7.30
N VAL A 584 16.45 4.71 7.25
CA VAL A 584 15.16 5.14 7.80
C VAL A 584 14.60 4.10 8.77
N LEU A 585 14.21 4.54 9.97
CA LEU A 585 13.52 3.73 10.98
C LEU A 585 12.26 4.47 11.43
N ASN A 586 11.09 3.83 11.32
CA ASN A 586 9.81 4.39 11.77
C ASN A 586 9.57 5.83 11.26
N ARG A 587 9.83 6.05 9.96
CA ARG A 587 9.78 7.35 9.25
C ARG A 587 10.79 8.40 9.71
N THR A 588 11.70 8.07 10.64
CA THR A 588 12.86 8.93 10.95
C THR A 588 14.04 8.51 10.07
N GLU A 589 14.49 9.40 9.19
CA GLU A 589 15.74 9.27 8.44
C GLU A 589 16.91 9.83 9.24
N LEU A 590 18.11 9.21 9.15
CA LEU A 590 19.33 9.74 9.73
C LEU A 590 20.37 10.09 8.67
N SER A 591 21.06 11.22 8.86
CA SER A 591 22.24 11.55 8.05
C SER A 591 23.40 10.57 8.31
N PRO A 592 24.38 10.47 7.39
CA PRO A 592 25.61 9.70 7.59
C PRO A 592 26.46 10.14 8.79
N LYS A 593 26.16 11.31 9.39
CA LYS A 593 26.78 11.76 10.64
C LYS A 593 26.04 11.18 11.85
N GLU A 594 24.72 11.36 11.92
CA GLU A 594 23.91 10.86 13.05
C GLU A 594 23.95 9.33 13.14
N LYS A 595 24.01 8.63 12.00
CA LYS A 595 24.24 7.18 12.00
C LYS A 595 25.59 6.80 12.62
N ARG A 596 26.68 7.53 12.32
CA ARG A 596 27.99 7.32 12.96
C ARG A 596 27.92 7.62 14.46
N ASP A 597 27.22 8.67 14.87
CA ASP A 597 27.05 9.01 16.28
C ASP A 597 26.27 7.91 17.03
N CYS A 598 25.27 7.28 16.40
CA CYS A 598 24.59 6.08 16.91
C CYS A 598 25.51 4.85 16.98
N GLU A 599 26.31 4.58 15.95
CA GLU A 599 27.29 3.47 15.91
C GLU A 599 28.35 3.61 17.02
N LEU A 600 28.86 4.84 17.26
CA LEU A 600 29.80 5.15 18.34
C LEU A 600 29.15 5.04 19.73
N PHE A 601 27.90 5.49 19.88
CA PHE A 601 27.14 5.35 21.13
C PHE A 601 26.87 3.88 21.47
N TYR A 602 26.55 3.06 20.47
CA TYR A 602 26.38 1.62 20.62
C TYR A 602 27.68 0.91 21.02
N LEU A 603 28.80 1.18 20.32
CA LEU A 603 30.13 0.69 20.71
C LEU A 603 30.45 1.04 22.17
N LYS A 604 30.32 2.32 22.54
CA LYS A 604 30.59 2.78 23.91
C LYS A 604 29.67 2.15 24.95
N THR A 605 28.39 1.93 24.64
CA THR A 605 27.44 1.38 25.62
C THR A 605 27.79 -0.06 26.01
N PHE A 606 28.18 -0.89 25.03
CA PHE A 606 28.45 -2.32 25.26
C PHE A 606 29.95 -2.65 25.43
N SER A 607 30.85 -1.66 25.56
CA SER A 607 32.29 -1.88 25.70
C SER A 607 32.65 -2.78 26.88
N SER A 608 32.02 -2.55 28.04
CA SER A 608 32.20 -3.38 29.23
C SER A 608 31.66 -4.81 29.09
N GLU A 609 30.85 -5.10 28.07
CA GLU A 609 30.39 -6.44 27.74
C GLU A 609 31.32 -7.11 26.73
N TYR A 610 31.82 -6.35 25.75
CA TYR A 610 32.88 -6.77 24.81
C TYR A 610 34.15 -7.24 25.53
N TYR A 611 34.71 -6.44 26.44
CA TYR A 611 35.92 -6.82 27.18
C TYR A 611 35.71 -8.05 28.07
N LYS A 612 34.55 -8.19 28.72
CA LYS A 612 34.20 -9.39 29.49
C LYS A 612 34.10 -10.66 28.65
N ASN A 613 33.74 -10.53 27.37
CA ASN A 613 33.59 -11.65 26.44
C ASN A 613 34.86 -11.94 25.62
N GLY A 614 36.03 -11.42 26.00
CA GLY A 614 37.30 -11.71 25.32
C GLY A 614 37.72 -10.71 24.23
N GLY A 615 37.05 -9.56 24.16
CA GLY A 615 37.48 -8.40 23.37
C GLY A 615 38.70 -7.69 23.97
N LYS A 616 39.50 -7.04 23.11
CA LYS A 616 40.74 -6.32 23.44
C LYS A 616 40.86 -5.03 22.62
N GLU A 617 41.85 -4.20 22.91
CA GLU A 617 42.16 -3.00 22.11
C GLU A 617 42.82 -3.36 20.76
N ASP A 618 43.78 -4.29 20.73
CA ASP A 618 44.29 -4.86 19.48
C ASP A 618 43.29 -5.86 18.89
N GLN A 619 42.66 -5.44 17.80
CA GLN A 619 41.62 -6.17 17.08
C GLN A 619 42.07 -7.55 16.58
N ASN A 620 43.38 -7.73 16.31
CA ASN A 620 43.94 -8.98 15.80
C ASN A 620 44.04 -10.07 16.88
N SER A 621 43.93 -9.68 18.16
CA SER A 621 44.09 -10.56 19.31
C SER A 621 42.77 -10.94 20.00
N ASN A 622 41.64 -10.53 19.43
CA ASN A 622 40.28 -10.75 19.94
C ASN A 622 39.89 -12.24 19.95
N SER A 623 39.22 -12.66 21.02
CA SER A 623 38.67 -14.03 21.17
C SER A 623 37.26 -13.93 21.75
N LEU A 624 36.31 -13.43 20.95
CA LEU A 624 34.94 -13.18 21.39
C LEU A 624 34.12 -14.46 21.53
N SER A 625 33.26 -14.50 22.56
CA SER A 625 32.23 -15.54 22.71
C SER A 625 31.20 -15.49 21.57
N GLN A 626 30.64 -16.66 21.22
CA GLN A 626 29.57 -16.76 20.22
C GLN A 626 28.31 -15.99 20.65
N GLU A 627 27.93 -16.09 21.93
CA GLU A 627 26.81 -15.35 22.54
C GLU A 627 26.93 -13.83 22.29
N PHE A 628 28.12 -13.25 22.47
CA PHE A 628 28.34 -11.83 22.20
C PHE A 628 28.22 -11.49 20.71
N ILE A 629 28.68 -12.37 19.82
CA ILE A 629 28.60 -12.16 18.36
C ILE A 629 27.14 -12.25 17.89
N GLU A 630 26.37 -13.21 18.38
CA GLU A 630 24.93 -13.36 18.09
C GLU A 630 24.12 -12.17 18.59
N LYS A 631 24.40 -11.71 19.81
CA LYS A 631 23.76 -10.54 20.42
C LYS A 631 24.18 -9.22 19.75
N HIS A 632 25.41 -9.11 19.27
CA HIS A 632 25.98 -7.87 18.71
C HIS A 632 26.60 -8.05 17.31
N PRO A 633 25.84 -8.44 16.27
CA PRO A 633 26.38 -8.91 14.98
C PRO A 633 27.18 -7.86 14.18
N THR A 634 26.96 -6.57 14.41
CA THR A 634 27.76 -5.50 13.78
C THR A 634 29.00 -5.09 14.57
N TYR A 635 29.20 -5.57 15.81
CA TYR A 635 30.19 -4.97 16.72
C TYR A 635 31.62 -5.05 16.18
N LEU A 636 32.02 -6.20 15.61
CA LEU A 636 33.31 -6.38 14.94
C LEU A 636 33.47 -5.47 13.69
N ARG A 637 32.41 -5.29 12.90
CA ARG A 637 32.40 -4.34 11.76
C ARG A 637 32.61 -2.91 12.25
N LEU A 638 31.97 -2.54 13.36
CA LEU A 638 32.06 -1.19 13.93
C LEU A 638 33.42 -0.92 14.57
N ILE A 639 34.02 -1.89 15.26
CA ILE A 639 35.39 -1.80 15.77
C ILE A 639 36.38 -1.59 14.60
N LYS A 640 36.23 -2.32 13.50
CA LYS A 640 37.06 -2.16 12.30
C LYS A 640 36.87 -0.80 11.60
N ALA A 641 35.71 -0.16 11.76
CA ALA A 641 35.38 1.12 11.15
C ALA A 641 35.75 2.34 12.01
N HIS A 642 35.64 2.23 13.34
CA HIS A 642 35.73 3.36 14.28
C HIS A 642 36.81 3.22 15.36
N GLY A 643 37.48 2.05 15.43
CA GLY A 643 38.40 1.69 16.51
C GLY A 643 37.73 0.90 17.64
N ALA A 644 38.53 0.24 18.48
CA ALA A 644 38.04 -0.39 19.69
C ALA A 644 37.58 0.69 20.70
N PRO A 645 36.46 0.53 21.41
CA PRO A 645 36.04 1.47 22.44
C PRO A 645 36.96 1.35 23.65
N LEU A 646 37.39 2.48 24.22
CA LEU A 646 38.23 2.50 25.43
C LEU A 646 37.66 1.65 26.56
N ASP A 647 38.53 0.96 27.30
CA ASP A 647 38.12 0.19 28.47
C ASP A 647 37.78 1.11 29.67
N ASP A 648 36.50 1.46 29.77
CA ASP A 648 35.92 2.23 30.88
C ASP A 648 35.85 1.42 32.21
N THR A 649 36.37 0.17 32.30
CA THR A 649 36.36 -0.59 33.57
C THR A 649 37.24 0.04 34.65
N ASP A 650 38.50 0.37 34.35
CA ASP A 650 39.42 1.06 35.27
C ASP A 650 38.84 2.38 35.80
N PHE A 651 38.21 3.17 34.91
CA PHE A 651 37.55 4.42 35.28
C PHE A 651 36.29 4.22 36.15
N LYS A 652 35.66 3.04 36.13
CA LYS A 652 34.57 2.69 37.06
C LYS A 652 35.13 2.28 38.42
N THR A 653 36.23 1.53 38.46
CA THR A 653 36.92 1.15 39.71
C THR A 653 37.35 2.38 40.52
N GLN A 654 37.91 3.40 39.85
CA GLN A 654 38.31 4.66 40.48
C GLN A 654 37.17 5.44 41.13
N LYS A 655 35.90 5.30 40.69
CA LYS A 655 34.76 6.01 41.31
C LYS A 655 34.46 5.60 42.76
N SER A 656 35.04 4.50 43.24
CA SER A 656 34.98 4.09 44.65
C SER A 656 35.97 4.83 45.55
N GLN A 657 36.98 5.51 44.98
CA GLN A 657 38.02 6.20 45.74
C GLN A 657 37.54 7.59 46.23
N LYS A 658 38.14 8.08 47.31
CA LYS A 658 37.69 9.32 47.96
C LYS A 658 37.97 10.52 47.06
N LEU A 659 37.14 11.57 47.12
CA LEU A 659 37.19 12.72 46.20
C LEU A 659 38.56 13.45 46.14
N LYS A 660 39.41 13.25 47.15
CA LYS A 660 40.80 13.74 47.19
C LYS A 660 41.74 13.02 46.19
N ASP A 661 41.46 11.76 45.88
CA ASP A 661 42.30 10.83 45.12
C ASP A 661 42.00 10.89 43.61
N LEU A 662 40.81 11.40 43.23
CA LEU A 662 40.33 11.56 41.84
C LEU A 662 40.88 12.80 41.10
N LYS A 663 42.09 13.26 41.47
CA LYS A 663 42.73 14.48 40.94
C LYS A 663 43.89 14.14 40.02
N VAL A 664 43.88 14.68 38.81
CA VAL A 664 45.04 14.69 37.90
C VAL A 664 45.70 16.06 37.98
N GLU A 665 47.03 16.08 38.15
CA GLU A 665 47.83 17.28 37.94
C GLU A 665 48.08 17.47 36.44
N LEU A 666 47.72 18.65 35.93
CA LEU A 666 48.06 19.07 34.58
C LEU A 666 49.19 20.10 34.64
N LYS A 667 50.30 19.78 33.95
CA LYS A 667 51.35 20.72 33.57
C LYS A 667 50.82 21.62 32.45
N ILE A 668 50.79 22.92 32.69
CA ILE A 668 50.22 23.94 31.80
C ILE A 668 51.38 24.75 31.21
N ILE A 669 51.54 24.65 29.88
CA ILE A 669 52.52 25.37 29.09
C ILE A 669 51.78 26.41 28.23
N ILE A 670 52.27 27.65 28.20
CA ILE A 670 51.69 28.72 27.37
C ILE A 670 52.56 28.88 26.12
N LEU A 671 52.08 28.36 24.98
CA LEU A 671 52.84 28.34 23.72
C LEU A 671 53.21 29.73 23.18
N SER A 672 52.49 30.79 23.58
CA SER A 672 52.79 32.19 23.24
C SER A 672 53.81 32.86 24.17
N GLU A 673 54.18 32.22 25.29
CA GLU A 673 55.06 32.77 26.31
C GLU A 673 56.08 31.70 26.76
N PRO A 674 56.97 31.21 25.86
CA PRO A 674 57.84 30.05 26.14
C PRO A 674 58.91 30.29 27.22
N GLN A 675 59.11 31.53 27.66
CA GLN A 675 60.01 31.90 28.76
C GLN A 675 59.30 31.97 30.13
N ARG A 676 57.99 31.66 30.19
CA ARG A 676 57.19 31.71 31.42
C ARG A 676 57.27 30.38 32.17
N GLU A 677 57.45 30.45 33.48
CA GLU A 677 57.52 29.28 34.36
C GLU A 677 56.31 28.34 34.18
N GLU A 678 56.59 27.04 34.21
CA GLU A 678 55.59 25.99 34.03
C GLU A 678 54.60 25.97 35.20
N THR A 679 53.30 26.03 34.91
CA THR A 679 52.28 26.09 35.97
C THR A 679 51.55 24.76 36.13
N PHE A 680 51.42 24.29 37.37
CA PHE A 680 50.81 23.00 37.68
C PHE A 680 49.46 23.21 38.38
N LYS A 681 48.42 22.48 37.93
CA LYS A 681 47.09 22.51 38.56
C LYS A 681 46.41 21.15 38.59
N PHE A 682 45.88 20.81 39.76
CA PHE A 682 45.01 19.67 39.97
C PHE A 682 43.59 19.95 39.46
N PHE A 683 43.07 19.06 38.61
CA PHE A 683 41.68 19.01 38.17
C PHE A 683 41.08 17.65 38.53
N LEU A 684 39.78 17.61 38.82
CA LEU A 684 39.08 16.32 38.93
C LEU A 684 38.94 15.69 37.54
N LEU A 685 39.09 14.37 37.42
CA LEU A 685 38.91 13.62 36.17
C LEU A 685 37.57 13.92 35.46
N THR A 686 36.54 14.30 36.21
CA THR A 686 35.20 14.64 35.71
C THR A 686 35.04 16.10 35.25
N THR A 687 36.11 16.91 35.24
CA THR A 687 36.02 18.35 34.93
C THR A 687 35.83 18.60 33.44
N LYS A 688 34.61 18.93 33.02
CA LYS A 688 34.31 19.34 31.62
C LYS A 688 35.26 20.44 31.13
N VAL A 689 35.76 20.30 29.89
CA VAL A 689 36.75 21.20 29.25
C VAL A 689 36.38 22.69 29.35
N ALA A 690 35.10 23.05 29.24
CA ALA A 690 34.66 24.44 29.39
C ALA A 690 34.99 25.03 30.78
N LYS A 691 34.86 24.23 31.85
CA LYS A 691 35.21 24.62 33.22
C LYS A 691 36.73 24.68 33.41
N VAL A 692 37.49 23.80 32.75
CA VAL A 692 38.96 23.88 32.67
C VAL A 692 39.38 25.20 32.01
N LYS A 693 38.85 25.55 30.83
CA LYS A 693 39.12 26.83 30.15
C LYS A 693 38.82 28.04 31.04
N MET A 694 37.69 28.04 31.75
CA MET A 694 37.32 29.11 32.69
C MET A 694 38.31 29.23 33.86
N MET A 695 38.71 28.11 34.47
CA MET A 695 39.69 28.09 35.57
C MET A 695 41.08 28.53 35.09
N LEU A 696 41.52 28.11 33.91
CA LEU A 696 42.78 28.54 33.30
C LEU A 696 42.79 30.05 33.01
N LYS A 697 41.71 30.60 32.42
CA LYS A 697 41.58 32.06 32.23
C LYS A 697 41.78 32.83 33.54
N ARG A 698 41.08 32.42 34.60
CA ARG A 698 41.16 33.06 35.92
C ARG A 698 42.53 32.90 36.58
N HIS A 699 43.18 31.74 36.43
CA HIS A 699 44.50 31.49 37.03
C HIS A 699 45.63 32.22 36.30
N LEU A 700 45.63 32.17 34.97
CA LEU A 700 46.67 32.76 34.12
C LEU A 700 46.50 34.27 33.88
N LYS A 701 45.42 34.87 34.41
CA LYS A 701 44.97 36.26 34.24
C LYS A 701 44.65 36.64 32.78
N ILE A 702 44.22 35.67 31.97
CA ILE A 702 43.81 35.87 30.57
C ILE A 702 42.40 36.47 30.54
N ASN A 703 42.15 37.44 29.65
CA ASN A 703 40.86 38.11 29.51
C ASN A 703 39.70 37.09 29.34
N PRO A 704 38.60 37.21 30.11
CA PRO A 704 37.41 36.37 29.98
C PRO A 704 36.86 36.22 28.55
N SER A 705 37.02 37.20 27.66
CA SER A 705 36.54 37.11 26.26
C SER A 705 37.43 36.26 25.35
N THR A 706 38.74 36.13 25.61
CA THR A 706 39.69 35.45 24.72
C THR A 706 39.30 34.00 24.44
N ASN A 707 39.25 33.57 23.17
CA ASN A 707 38.92 32.18 22.85
C ASN A 707 40.13 31.24 23.07
N LEU A 708 40.25 30.72 24.30
CA LEU A 708 41.32 29.83 24.70
C LEU A 708 41.24 28.49 23.93
N LYS A 709 42.12 28.28 22.95
CA LYS A 709 42.40 26.95 22.38
C LYS A 709 43.21 26.15 23.41
N LEU A 710 42.97 24.84 23.48
CA LEU A 710 43.72 23.91 24.34
C LEU A 710 44.13 22.70 23.49
N SER A 711 45.40 22.35 23.56
CA SER A 711 45.96 21.07 23.14
C SER A 711 46.46 20.33 24.39
N TYR A 712 46.70 19.03 24.28
CA TYR A 712 47.33 18.22 25.32
C TYR A 712 48.37 17.30 24.70
N CYS A 713 49.34 16.88 25.49
CA CYS A 713 50.26 15.79 25.17
C CYS A 713 50.17 14.75 26.29
N SER A 714 50.30 13.47 25.95
CA SER A 714 50.23 12.36 26.92
C SER A 714 51.59 11.68 27.01
N THR A 715 52.15 11.59 28.21
CA THR A 715 53.40 10.87 28.47
C THR A 715 53.28 9.35 28.40
N LYS A 716 52.07 8.82 28.11
CA LYS A 716 51.83 7.39 27.79
C LYS A 716 51.86 7.08 26.28
N LEU A 717 52.25 8.04 25.43
CA LEU A 717 52.31 7.92 23.97
C LEU A 717 53.67 8.38 23.40
N MET A 718 54.74 8.09 24.16
CA MET A 718 56.15 8.14 23.74
C MET A 718 56.78 6.78 24.05
#